data_AF-A0A7J4VNB7-F1
#
_entry.id   AF-A0A7J4VNB7-F1
#
_cell.length_a   1.000
_cell.length_b   1.000
_cell.length_c   1.000
_cell.angle_alpha   90.00
_cell.angle_beta   90.00
_cell.angle_gamma   90.00
#
_symmetry.space_group_name_H-M   'P 1'
#
loop_
_entity.id
_entity.type
_entity.pdbx_description
1 polymer ?
#
loop_
_entity_poly.entity_id
_entity_poly.type
_entity_poly.pdbx_seq_one_letter_code
_entity_poly.pdbx_strand_id
1 'polypeptide(L)'
;MEIFLGAFLFEWEQRRAVLLHERSLGAGPRWEEELRRRRVGGSERNFDGRRTKRSGSGFPQSDQRQVAARPMSQRFGALARGSQPAVVKVASFGGRARLGAMISYVARNGEIAIENHLGEVLRGKSEIASIGPAWEDLMSARAESRDIGVFRMRVSQPVRSDHGDFDKARAILKSGLGNRSFAFNVSRGEDGRYRIEGVVVLRDGQGERLTADAKAADIVRARMSAASVAGQTIDDFRFTGYGNGVDYGTARLRSLVDRHAGAVETGDGQRVSDSRQAGDLVQQEWRHQLHSRRPRDIMHLVLSARAGTDRQAFRAAARDFLASEFASHRYVFALHDPFDDPKGEGQGGRRPHVHVHAVVAMRSEDGERIETTIASFRRWREGLAMQARAQGIDMEMTDRRERANAPAYGRNQVRPTNHVGRTQHVGTSLAAQRRYDEKRADAPQRALSQASRAYADAARGEWHRLTRASEAARVRDFARDQLSRFETADRAEGQGVPSRRAADQSPPQLKMELANLSRLLEIDDMNAMTRPEFEIYEKRVEMALSKAERLVAETARDRFREIATAARAHVEVRREMMEEAERDGAPAARDRAALTADDRRWEEAVARHGLKTVEVANEAMLAVEYYRQRIALADRREIADDANALRASLNDELTRAAKLGAAGNSLIREIAEVDVELKSAIAAADHLRDRSGHGGRRDQATRSSTLMHETESERLADRPEDHTKGKNAGDMQHSSPNREDVPRQPSPRRNADEHIRRDGDDHDR
;
A
#
# COMPACT_ATOMS: atom_id res chain seq x y z
N MET A 1 7.00 34.16 -54.28
CA MET A 1 5.93 33.65 -53.41
C MET A 1 6.26 34.06 -51.99
N GLU A 2 5.70 35.17 -51.55
CA GLU A 2 5.80 35.65 -50.17
C GLU A 2 4.56 35.15 -49.41
N ILE A 3 4.75 34.53 -48.25
CA ILE A 3 3.63 33.99 -47.45
C ILE A 3 3.87 34.29 -45.96
N PHE A 4 3.20 35.36 -45.50
CA PHE A 4 2.74 35.61 -44.12
C PHE A 4 3.58 35.10 -42.93
N LEU A 5 4.60 35.89 -42.53
CA LEU A 5 5.22 35.80 -41.20
C LEU A 5 4.67 36.83 -40.17
N GLY A 6 3.89 37.83 -40.61
CA GLY A 6 3.47 38.96 -39.76
C GLY A 6 2.17 38.78 -38.96
N ALA A 7 1.27 37.89 -39.37
CA ALA A 7 -0.10 37.84 -38.83
C ALA A 7 -0.18 37.44 -37.34
N PHE A 8 0.70 36.53 -36.89
CA PHE A 8 0.65 35.98 -35.53
C PHE A 8 1.21 36.94 -34.47
N LEU A 9 2.22 37.74 -34.84
CA LEU A 9 2.75 38.82 -33.99
C LEU A 9 1.72 39.94 -33.82
N PHE A 10 1.08 40.36 -34.92
CA PHE A 10 0.11 41.46 -34.90
C PHE A 10 -1.14 41.13 -34.06
N GLU A 11 -1.65 39.89 -34.15
CA GLU A 11 -2.80 39.46 -33.35
C GLU A 11 -2.47 39.37 -31.85
N TRP A 12 -1.23 39.02 -31.50
CA TRP A 12 -0.74 39.02 -30.11
C TRP A 12 -0.57 40.46 -29.57
N GLU A 13 0.01 41.37 -30.35
CA GLU A 13 0.18 42.78 -29.97
C GLU A 13 -1.17 43.49 -29.80
N GLN A 14 -2.15 43.24 -30.67
CA GLN A 14 -3.51 43.79 -30.52
C GLN A 14 -4.18 43.30 -29.22
N ARG A 15 -4.11 42.00 -28.91
CA ARG A 15 -4.67 41.44 -27.67
C ARG A 15 -3.99 42.03 -26.43
N ARG A 16 -2.66 42.20 -26.48
CA ARG A 16 -1.87 42.86 -25.43
C ARG A 16 -2.28 44.33 -25.23
N ALA A 17 -2.54 45.07 -26.30
CA ALA A 17 -2.99 46.46 -26.22
C ALA A 17 -4.38 46.60 -25.59
N VAL A 18 -5.33 45.74 -25.97
CA VAL A 18 -6.69 45.72 -25.39
C VAL A 18 -6.65 45.37 -23.89
N LEU A 19 -5.90 44.35 -23.49
CA LEU A 19 -5.79 43.95 -22.08
C LEU A 19 -5.08 44.99 -21.20
N LEU A 20 -4.10 45.72 -21.74
CA LEU A 20 -3.48 46.85 -21.04
C LEU A 20 -4.45 48.04 -20.90
N HIS A 21 -5.30 48.28 -21.89
CA HIS A 21 -6.37 49.27 -21.81
C HIS A 21 -7.41 48.90 -20.74
N GLU A 22 -7.91 47.66 -20.72
CA GLU A 22 -8.83 47.17 -19.69
C GLU A 22 -8.23 47.26 -18.27
N ARG A 23 -6.93 46.95 -18.12
CA ARG A 23 -6.21 47.09 -16.84
C ARG A 23 -6.08 48.55 -16.39
N SER A 24 -6.01 49.50 -17.32
CA SER A 24 -6.00 50.95 -17.02
C SER A 24 -7.35 51.47 -16.50
N LEU A 25 -8.45 50.74 -16.74
CA LEU A 25 -9.80 51.08 -16.27
C LEU A 25 -10.10 50.61 -14.84
N GLY A 26 -9.11 50.08 -14.10
CA GLY A 26 -9.17 49.95 -12.64
C GLY A 26 -10.03 48.81 -12.07
N ALA A 27 -10.48 47.86 -12.89
CA ALA A 27 -11.25 46.70 -12.43
C ALA A 27 -10.35 45.70 -11.65
N GLY A 28 -10.35 45.81 -10.32
CA GLY A 28 -9.56 44.94 -9.44
C GLY A 28 -9.98 43.45 -9.47
N PRO A 29 -9.05 42.48 -9.33
CA PRO A 29 -9.38 41.06 -9.39
C PRO A 29 -10.25 40.56 -8.22
N ARG A 30 -11.47 40.11 -8.54
CA ARG A 30 -12.52 39.69 -7.60
C ARG A 30 -12.23 38.42 -6.77
N TRP A 31 -11.07 37.78 -6.95
CA TRP A 31 -10.77 36.46 -6.35
C TRP A 31 -10.26 36.52 -4.90
N GLU A 32 -9.70 37.64 -4.43
CA GLU A 32 -9.28 37.79 -3.03
C GLU A 32 -10.48 37.75 -2.05
N GLU A 33 -11.65 38.21 -2.49
CA GLU A 33 -12.89 38.22 -1.70
C GLU A 33 -13.39 36.80 -1.38
N GLU A 34 -13.23 35.86 -2.32
CA GLU A 34 -13.68 34.48 -2.12
C GLU A 34 -12.76 33.70 -1.18
N LEU A 35 -11.46 34.04 -1.12
CA LEU A 35 -10.52 33.50 -0.13
C LEU A 35 -10.82 34.00 1.29
N ARG A 36 -11.31 35.24 1.44
CA ARG A 36 -11.78 35.76 2.75
C ARG A 36 -13.02 35.00 3.24
N ARG A 37 -13.97 34.67 2.35
CA ARG A 37 -15.18 33.88 2.69
C ARG A 37 -14.89 32.44 3.15
N ARG A 38 -13.70 31.90 2.91
CA ARG A 38 -13.31 30.54 3.33
C ARG A 38 -12.48 30.48 4.64
N ARG A 39 -12.32 31.60 5.35
CA ARG A 39 -11.58 31.67 6.64
C ARG A 39 -12.43 31.86 7.90
N VAL A 40 -13.74 32.02 7.78
CA VAL A 40 -14.64 32.14 8.94
C VAL A 40 -15.65 31.01 8.90
N GLY A 41 -15.47 30.01 9.77
CA GLY A 41 -16.48 29.03 10.11
C GLY A 41 -16.74 29.10 11.61
N GLY A 42 -17.96 29.45 12.01
CA GLY A 42 -18.34 29.57 13.42
C GLY A 42 -19.79 29.99 13.63
N SER A 43 -20.55 29.11 14.29
CA SER A 43 -21.88 29.31 14.88
C SER A 43 -23.15 29.30 13.98
N GLU A 44 -23.92 28.22 14.17
CA GLU A 44 -25.39 28.12 14.29
C GLU A 44 -26.35 29.11 13.59
N ARG A 45 -27.34 28.58 12.85
CA ARG A 45 -28.73 28.32 13.32
C ARG A 45 -29.62 27.76 12.20
N ASN A 46 -30.70 27.07 12.59
CA ASN A 46 -31.70 26.48 11.69
C ASN A 46 -32.48 27.54 10.89
N PHE A 47 -32.87 27.23 9.65
CA PHE A 47 -34.25 27.42 9.17
C PHE A 47 -34.56 26.57 7.92
N ASP A 48 -35.81 26.15 7.79
CA ASP A 48 -36.36 25.38 6.66
C ASP A 48 -36.74 26.31 5.49
N GLY A 49 -36.79 25.80 4.25
CA GLY A 49 -37.25 26.58 3.09
C GLY A 49 -36.83 26.11 1.71
N ARG A 50 -37.76 25.48 0.98
CA ARG A 50 -37.72 25.35 -0.49
C ARG A 50 -37.48 26.72 -1.17
N ARG A 51 -36.54 26.83 -2.12
CA ARG A 51 -36.83 27.33 -3.49
C ARG A 51 -35.67 27.33 -4.52
N THR A 52 -36.01 26.85 -5.71
CA THR A 52 -35.57 27.26 -7.08
C THR A 52 -34.09 27.46 -7.42
N LYS A 53 -33.66 26.69 -8.44
CA LYS A 53 -32.52 27.01 -9.32
C LYS A 53 -32.62 28.45 -9.86
N ARG A 54 -31.55 29.24 -9.74
CA ARG A 54 -31.21 30.31 -10.71
C ARG A 54 -29.87 29.99 -11.33
N SER A 55 -29.78 30.16 -12.64
CA SER A 55 -28.54 30.07 -13.41
C SER A 55 -27.58 31.19 -12.98
N GLY A 56 -26.43 30.81 -12.44
CA GLY A 56 -25.29 31.73 -12.29
C GLY A 56 -24.51 31.79 -13.59
N SER A 57 -24.28 33.00 -14.10
CA SER A 57 -23.46 33.25 -15.28
C SER A 57 -22.05 32.69 -15.11
N GLY A 58 -21.62 31.85 -16.05
CA GLY A 58 -20.24 31.36 -16.09
C GLY A 58 -19.27 32.49 -16.42
N PHE A 59 -18.12 32.50 -15.74
CA PHE A 59 -16.98 33.30 -16.18
C PHE A 59 -16.47 32.77 -17.53
N PRO A 60 -15.96 33.63 -18.42
CA PRO A 60 -15.36 33.19 -19.67
C PRO A 60 -14.09 32.39 -19.34
N GLN A 61 -14.19 31.07 -19.48
CA GLN A 61 -13.02 30.20 -19.56
C GLN A 61 -12.19 30.68 -20.75
N SER A 62 -10.87 30.85 -20.56
CA SER A 62 -9.97 31.19 -21.67
C SER A 62 -10.18 30.20 -22.82
N ASP A 63 -10.29 30.72 -24.06
CA ASP A 63 -10.80 30.00 -25.23
C ASP A 63 -9.78 29.01 -25.80
N GLN A 64 -9.27 28.13 -24.93
CA GLN A 64 -8.58 26.90 -25.29
C GLN A 64 -9.59 26.03 -26.04
N ARG A 65 -9.63 26.17 -27.37
CA ARG A 65 -10.37 25.30 -28.30
C ARG A 65 -10.32 23.86 -27.81
N GLN A 66 -11.43 23.36 -27.26
CA GLN A 66 -11.48 21.98 -26.79
C GLN A 66 -11.24 21.09 -27.99
N VAL A 67 -10.09 20.41 -28.03
CA VAL A 67 -9.78 19.43 -29.07
C VAL A 67 -10.89 18.39 -29.03
N ALA A 68 -11.74 18.39 -30.06
CA ALA A 68 -12.90 17.52 -30.11
C ALA A 68 -12.42 16.06 -30.06
N ALA A 69 -12.76 15.36 -28.97
CA ALA A 69 -12.25 14.02 -28.70
C ALA A 69 -12.61 13.07 -29.85
N ARG A 70 -11.58 12.48 -30.48
CA ARG A 70 -11.77 11.63 -31.66
C ARG A 70 -12.67 10.43 -31.33
N PRO A 71 -13.76 10.19 -32.09
CA PRO A 71 -14.71 9.12 -31.80
C PRO A 71 -14.06 7.74 -31.66
N MET A 72 -14.63 6.88 -30.80
CA MET A 72 -14.12 5.50 -30.59
C MET A 72 -13.99 4.76 -31.91
N SER A 73 -15.01 4.81 -32.77
CA SER A 73 -15.03 4.17 -34.10
C SER A 73 -13.78 4.47 -34.93
N GLN A 74 -13.43 5.75 -35.04
CA GLN A 74 -12.31 6.22 -35.84
C GLN A 74 -10.97 5.84 -35.21
N ARG A 75 -10.83 6.00 -33.87
CA ARG A 75 -9.63 5.56 -33.13
C ARG A 75 -9.41 4.04 -33.26
N PHE A 76 -10.46 3.25 -33.05
CA PHE A 76 -10.40 1.80 -33.05
C PHE A 76 -10.08 1.24 -34.44
N GLY A 77 -10.69 1.80 -35.50
CA GLY A 77 -10.32 1.48 -36.88
C GLY A 77 -8.88 1.83 -37.23
N ALA A 78 -8.35 2.94 -36.70
CA ALA A 78 -6.95 3.35 -36.90
C ALA A 78 -5.97 2.42 -36.15
N LEU A 79 -6.22 2.16 -34.86
CA LEU A 79 -5.47 1.17 -34.06
C LEU A 79 -5.40 -0.20 -34.76
N ALA A 80 -6.53 -0.68 -35.31
CA ALA A 80 -6.60 -1.95 -36.02
C ALA A 80 -5.81 -1.96 -37.35
N ARG A 81 -5.62 -0.80 -38.00
CA ARG A 81 -4.71 -0.64 -39.13
C ARG A 81 -3.24 -0.53 -38.73
N GLY A 82 -2.93 -0.30 -37.45
CA GLY A 82 -1.58 -0.29 -36.90
C GLY A 82 -1.14 1.05 -36.29
N SER A 83 -2.05 2.00 -36.08
CA SER A 83 -1.76 3.23 -35.35
C SER A 83 -1.32 2.94 -33.91
N GLN A 84 -0.39 3.75 -33.39
CA GLN A 84 0.24 3.53 -32.09
C GLN A 84 -0.49 4.26 -30.94
N PRO A 85 -0.36 3.83 -29.68
CA PRO A 85 -0.95 4.53 -28.55
C PRO A 85 -0.16 5.79 -28.16
N ALA A 86 -0.83 6.92 -27.97
CA ALA A 86 -0.25 8.13 -27.40
C ALA A 86 0.05 7.96 -25.91
N VAL A 87 1.32 8.15 -25.53
CA VAL A 87 1.77 8.05 -24.14
C VAL A 87 2.18 9.41 -23.61
N VAL A 88 1.38 9.95 -22.69
CA VAL A 88 1.70 11.11 -21.86
C VAL A 88 1.68 10.72 -20.38
N LYS A 89 2.75 11.03 -19.66
CA LYS A 89 2.97 10.72 -18.23
C LYS A 89 3.63 11.90 -17.52
N VAL A 90 3.25 12.15 -16.27
CA VAL A 90 4.05 12.97 -15.35
C VAL A 90 4.96 12.06 -14.54
N ALA A 91 6.27 12.26 -14.65
CA ALA A 91 7.27 11.47 -13.94
C ALA A 91 7.51 12.01 -12.53
N SER A 92 7.49 13.34 -12.34
CA SER A 92 7.62 13.97 -11.02
C SER A 92 7.22 15.45 -11.01
N PHE A 93 7.13 16.03 -9.82
CA PHE A 93 7.09 17.48 -9.61
C PHE A 93 8.36 17.94 -8.86
N GLY A 94 8.60 19.25 -8.84
CA GLY A 94 9.60 19.90 -7.97
C GLY A 94 9.23 21.36 -7.71
N GLY A 95 9.99 22.01 -6.82
CA GLY A 95 10.04 23.47 -6.72
C GLY A 95 11.35 24.03 -7.25
N ARG A 96 11.56 25.34 -7.06
CA ARG A 96 12.76 26.10 -7.47
C ARG A 96 14.08 25.35 -7.33
N ALA A 97 14.37 24.83 -6.13
CA ALA A 97 15.64 24.16 -5.82
C ALA A 97 15.93 22.91 -6.68
N ARG A 98 14.90 22.30 -7.29
CA ARG A 98 15.04 21.13 -8.15
C ARG A 98 15.15 21.47 -9.64
N LEU A 99 14.91 22.72 -10.04
CA LEU A 99 14.85 23.14 -11.44
C LEU A 99 16.13 22.80 -12.21
N GLY A 100 17.28 23.28 -11.74
CA GLY A 100 18.59 23.03 -12.38
C GLY A 100 18.89 21.53 -12.50
N ALA A 101 18.75 20.76 -11.42
CA ALA A 101 18.97 19.32 -11.42
C ALA A 101 18.03 18.56 -12.38
N MET A 102 16.77 19.02 -12.51
CA MET A 102 15.79 18.42 -13.42
C MET A 102 16.12 18.71 -14.89
N ILE A 103 16.51 19.95 -15.23
CA ILE A 103 16.92 20.29 -16.59
C ILE A 103 18.23 19.59 -16.94
N SER A 104 19.23 19.58 -16.05
CA SER A 104 20.48 18.83 -16.26
C SER A 104 20.22 17.32 -16.46
N TYR A 105 19.30 16.71 -15.72
CA TYR A 105 18.92 15.30 -15.95
C TYR A 105 18.34 15.07 -17.37
N VAL A 106 17.47 15.97 -17.83
CA VAL A 106 16.82 15.93 -19.14
C VAL A 106 17.84 16.17 -20.25
N ALA A 107 18.67 17.19 -20.12
CA ALA A 107 19.70 17.54 -21.09
C ALA A 107 20.95 16.63 -21.05
N ARG A 108 20.98 15.58 -20.22
CA ARG A 108 22.18 14.76 -19.95
C ARG A 108 23.41 15.64 -19.66
N ASN A 109 23.27 16.52 -18.66
CA ASN A 109 24.29 17.50 -18.27
C ASN A 109 24.77 18.41 -19.42
N GLY A 110 23.92 18.66 -20.43
CA GLY A 110 24.18 19.51 -21.59
C GLY A 110 24.70 18.79 -22.83
N GLU A 111 24.82 17.46 -22.78
CA GLU A 111 25.19 16.62 -23.92
C GLU A 111 24.04 16.48 -24.93
N ILE A 112 22.78 16.56 -24.47
CA ILE A 112 21.59 16.65 -25.32
C ILE A 112 21.09 18.10 -25.33
N ALA A 113 20.93 18.66 -26.54
CA ALA A 113 20.37 19.99 -26.73
C ALA A 113 18.89 20.03 -26.30
N ILE A 114 18.52 21.05 -25.52
CA ILE A 114 17.13 21.30 -25.11
C ILE A 114 16.53 22.42 -25.96
N GLU A 115 15.22 22.42 -26.09
CA GLU A 115 14.47 23.42 -26.85
C GLU A 115 13.43 24.06 -25.94
N ASN A 116 13.33 25.39 -25.96
CA ASN A 116 12.41 26.13 -25.10
C ASN A 116 11.07 26.47 -25.79
N HIS A 117 10.15 27.02 -25.01
CA HIS A 117 8.84 27.50 -25.47
C HIS A 117 8.85 28.58 -26.58
N LEU A 118 9.99 29.22 -26.85
CA LEU A 118 10.18 30.17 -27.96
C LEU A 118 10.78 29.49 -29.21
N GLY A 119 11.12 28.20 -29.15
CA GLY A 119 11.81 27.46 -30.21
C GLY A 119 13.33 27.60 -30.19
N GLU A 120 13.90 28.31 -29.21
CA GLU A 120 15.36 28.46 -29.07
C GLU A 120 15.98 27.14 -28.60
N VAL A 121 17.11 26.77 -29.21
CA VAL A 121 17.82 25.51 -28.93
C VAL A 121 19.07 25.81 -28.10
N LEU A 122 19.05 25.40 -26.84
CA LEU A 122 20.13 25.63 -25.87
C LEU A 122 21.04 24.39 -25.77
N ARG A 123 22.35 24.60 -25.71
CA ARG A 123 23.40 23.57 -25.75
C ARG A 123 24.44 23.76 -24.65
N GLY A 124 24.92 22.65 -24.09
CA GLY A 124 25.96 22.67 -23.06
C GLY A 124 25.49 23.24 -21.71
N LYS A 125 26.37 23.14 -20.70
CA LYS A 125 26.02 23.45 -19.30
C LYS A 125 25.72 24.94 -19.05
N SER A 126 26.42 25.83 -19.75
CA SER A 126 26.34 27.28 -19.58
C SER A 126 24.97 27.84 -19.99
N GLU A 127 24.53 27.56 -21.22
CA GLU A 127 23.25 28.04 -21.73
C GLU A 127 22.08 27.46 -20.92
N ILE A 128 22.17 26.19 -20.53
CA ILE A 128 21.16 25.51 -19.72
C ILE A 128 21.03 26.12 -18.32
N ALA A 129 22.13 26.57 -17.72
CA ALA A 129 22.12 27.20 -16.39
C ALA A 129 21.34 28.53 -16.38
N SER A 130 21.21 29.22 -17.53
CA SER A 130 20.46 30.48 -17.65
C SER A 130 18.95 30.36 -17.36
N ILE A 131 18.38 29.17 -17.54
CA ILE A 131 16.95 28.92 -17.32
C ILE A 131 16.55 29.10 -15.86
N GLY A 132 17.45 28.78 -14.92
CA GLY A 132 17.19 28.88 -13.49
C GLY A 132 16.81 30.30 -13.06
N PRO A 133 17.69 31.30 -13.31
CA PRO A 133 17.37 32.71 -13.12
C PRO A 133 16.16 33.18 -13.96
N ALA A 134 16.08 32.78 -15.23
CA ALA A 134 15.02 33.21 -16.14
C ALA A 134 13.61 32.73 -15.79
N TRP A 135 13.45 31.85 -14.79
CA TRP A 135 12.16 31.33 -14.32
C TRP A 135 11.86 31.69 -12.85
N GLU A 136 12.70 32.50 -12.20
CA GLU A 136 12.60 32.80 -10.77
C GLU A 136 11.26 33.42 -10.36
N ASP A 137 10.69 34.27 -11.20
CA ASP A 137 9.39 34.93 -11.09
C ASP A 137 8.18 33.94 -11.07
N LEU A 138 8.32 32.81 -11.77
CA LEU A 138 7.29 31.77 -11.83
C LEU A 138 7.35 30.80 -10.64
N MET A 139 8.45 30.79 -9.88
CA MET A 139 8.68 29.86 -8.78
C MET A 139 8.06 30.34 -7.47
N SER A 140 7.72 29.41 -6.57
CA SER A 140 7.25 29.76 -5.24
C SER A 140 8.41 30.06 -4.30
N ALA A 141 8.33 31.16 -3.54
CA ALA A 141 9.20 31.39 -2.39
C ALA A 141 8.95 30.41 -1.22
N ARG A 142 7.95 29.52 -1.33
CA ARG A 142 7.59 28.56 -0.28
C ARG A 142 8.54 27.37 -0.26
N ALA A 143 9.40 27.34 0.76
CA ALA A 143 10.23 26.17 1.07
C ALA A 143 9.40 24.89 1.34
N GLU A 144 10.03 23.73 1.14
CA GLU A 144 9.49 22.44 1.60
C GLU A 144 9.25 22.44 3.10
N SER A 145 8.23 21.72 3.57
CA SER A 145 8.03 21.57 5.00
C SER A 145 9.16 20.73 5.61
N ARG A 146 9.84 21.28 6.61
CA ARG A 146 10.77 20.52 7.47
C ARG A 146 9.91 19.61 8.33
N ASP A 147 9.84 18.32 7.98
CA ASP A 147 8.95 17.35 8.63
C ASP A 147 9.68 16.54 9.68
N ILE A 148 10.96 16.25 9.44
CA ILE A 148 11.79 15.41 10.29
C ILE A 148 13.14 16.11 10.51
N GLY A 149 13.59 16.14 11.76
CA GLY A 149 14.90 16.62 12.16
C GLY A 149 15.77 15.46 12.64
N VAL A 150 17.07 15.55 12.39
CA VAL A 150 18.11 14.71 13.01
C VAL A 150 18.77 15.57 14.08
N PHE A 151 18.98 15.02 15.28
CA PHE A 151 19.57 15.75 16.40
C PHE A 151 20.70 14.96 17.06
N ARG A 152 21.59 15.69 17.74
CA ARG A 152 22.59 15.13 18.66
C ARG A 152 22.54 15.93 19.96
N MET A 153 22.66 15.23 21.09
CA MET A 153 22.69 15.80 22.43
C MET A 153 23.87 15.21 23.23
N ARG A 154 24.42 16.01 24.14
CA ARG A 154 25.41 15.60 25.15
C ARG A 154 24.87 15.92 26.54
N VAL A 155 25.03 14.98 27.47
CA VAL A 155 24.57 15.11 28.86
C VAL A 155 25.68 14.65 29.80
N SER A 156 26.00 15.49 30.78
CA SER A 156 26.91 15.18 31.88
C SER A 156 26.13 14.75 33.13
N GLN A 157 26.63 13.72 33.83
CA GLN A 157 26.05 13.20 35.08
C GLN A 157 27.07 13.21 36.22
N PRO A 158 26.63 13.52 37.45
CA PRO A 158 27.27 13.05 38.67
C PRO A 158 26.71 11.66 39.08
N VAL A 159 27.42 10.61 38.66
CA VAL A 159 27.63 9.33 39.40
C VAL A 159 26.49 8.28 39.51
N ARG A 160 26.84 7.02 39.16
CA ARG A 160 26.26 5.69 39.53
C ARG A 160 24.80 5.36 39.19
N SER A 161 24.60 4.71 38.05
CA SER A 161 23.67 3.58 37.89
C SER A 161 24.09 2.71 36.71
N ASP A 162 24.07 1.39 36.86
CA ASP A 162 24.60 0.50 35.81
C ASP A 162 23.58 0.17 34.71
N HIS A 163 22.29 0.41 34.95
CA HIS A 163 21.19 0.11 34.02
C HIS A 163 20.21 1.31 33.96
N GLY A 164 19.51 1.51 32.83
CA GLY A 164 18.44 2.53 32.67
C GLY A 164 18.81 3.78 31.85
N ASP A 165 19.89 3.78 31.07
CA ASP A 165 20.35 4.94 30.29
C ASP A 165 19.31 5.43 29.26
N PHE A 166 18.63 4.50 28.59
CA PHE A 166 17.55 4.80 27.65
C PHE A 166 16.35 5.46 28.32
N ASP A 167 15.90 4.97 29.49
CA ASP A 167 14.77 5.55 30.22
C ASP A 167 15.05 7.00 30.65
N LYS A 168 16.26 7.26 31.16
CA LYS A 168 16.72 8.61 31.51
C LYS A 168 16.75 9.52 30.29
N ALA A 169 17.37 9.07 29.20
CA ALA A 169 17.42 9.81 27.94
C ALA A 169 16.01 10.11 27.40
N ARG A 170 15.09 9.12 27.45
CA ARG A 170 13.69 9.24 27.03
C ARG A 170 12.94 10.29 27.83
N ALA A 171 13.16 10.37 29.15
CA ALA A 171 12.58 11.40 30.00
C ALA A 171 13.07 12.83 29.65
N ILE A 172 14.38 13.01 29.44
CA ILE A 172 14.96 14.31 28.99
C ILE A 172 14.39 14.68 27.61
N LEU A 173 14.37 13.73 26.67
CA LEU A 173 13.87 13.99 25.32
C LEU A 173 12.38 14.34 25.31
N LYS A 174 11.55 13.66 26.11
CA LYS A 174 10.13 14.00 26.26
C LYS A 174 9.91 15.39 26.84
N SER A 175 10.73 15.86 27.79
CA SER A 175 10.59 17.22 28.35
C SER A 175 10.90 18.32 27.33
N GLY A 176 11.87 18.10 26.42
CA GLY A 176 12.24 19.07 25.38
C GLY A 176 11.40 19.01 24.10
N LEU A 177 11.15 17.81 23.59
CA LEU A 177 10.47 17.56 22.31
C LEU A 177 8.94 17.53 22.47
N GLY A 178 8.43 17.25 23.67
CA GLY A 178 7.01 17.12 23.96
C GLY A 178 6.38 15.90 23.28
N ASN A 179 5.12 16.03 22.86
CA ASN A 179 4.32 14.96 22.23
C ASN A 179 4.68 14.74 20.75
N ARG A 180 5.97 14.78 20.41
CA ARG A 180 6.50 14.49 19.06
C ARG A 180 6.97 13.04 19.02
N SER A 181 6.67 12.29 17.97
CA SER A 181 7.30 10.99 17.75
C SER A 181 8.78 11.18 17.44
N PHE A 182 9.64 10.45 18.14
CA PHE A 182 11.08 10.40 17.89
C PHE A 182 11.61 8.98 18.13
N ALA A 183 12.80 8.72 17.60
CA ALA A 183 13.59 7.53 17.91
C ALA A 183 15.06 7.94 18.09
N PHE A 184 15.77 7.29 19.02
CA PHE A 184 17.09 7.69 19.46
C PHE A 184 17.95 6.49 19.89
N ASN A 185 19.27 6.65 19.78
CA ASN A 185 20.28 5.82 20.42
C ASN A 185 20.87 6.57 21.62
N VAL A 186 21.31 5.83 22.62
CA VAL A 186 22.23 6.30 23.67
C VAL A 186 23.57 5.58 23.52
N SER A 187 24.67 6.34 23.59
CA SER A 187 26.05 5.83 23.62
C SER A 187 26.82 6.52 24.75
N ARG A 188 27.71 5.78 25.42
CA ARG A 188 28.64 6.34 26.43
C ARG A 188 29.94 6.75 25.74
N GLY A 189 30.44 7.94 26.04
CA GLY A 189 31.80 8.35 25.68
C GLY A 189 32.84 7.79 26.64
N GLU A 190 34.10 7.75 26.19
CA GLU A 190 35.27 7.39 27.02
C GLU A 190 35.45 8.32 28.24
N ASP A 191 34.90 9.53 28.14
CA ASP A 191 34.84 10.56 29.18
C ASP A 191 33.68 10.39 30.18
N GLY A 192 32.92 9.30 30.07
CA GLY A 192 31.74 9.04 30.92
C GLY A 192 30.51 9.89 30.60
N ARG A 193 30.56 10.75 29.56
CA ARG A 193 29.39 11.55 29.14
C ARG A 193 28.48 10.76 28.21
N TYR A 194 27.19 11.06 28.28
CA TYR A 194 26.20 10.47 27.38
C TYR A 194 26.14 11.23 26.07
N ARG A 195 26.22 10.51 24.96
CA ARG A 195 25.91 11.01 23.62
C ARG A 195 24.62 10.37 23.14
N ILE A 196 23.64 11.21 22.84
CA ILE A 196 22.34 10.79 22.33
C ILE A 196 22.23 11.27 20.88
N GLU A 197 21.86 10.36 19.98
CA GLU A 197 21.62 10.66 18.56
C GLU A 197 20.20 10.23 18.21
N GLY A 198 19.44 11.04 17.47
CA GLY A 198 18.08 10.67 17.15
C GLY A 198 17.47 11.38 15.97
N VAL A 199 16.27 10.92 15.63
CA VAL A 199 15.42 11.40 14.55
C VAL A 199 14.06 11.74 15.15
N VAL A 200 13.51 12.92 14.87
CA VAL A 200 12.26 13.44 15.45
C VAL A 200 11.33 14.02 14.40
N VAL A 201 10.03 13.73 14.50
CA VAL A 201 8.97 14.41 13.76
C VAL A 201 8.83 15.84 14.30
N LEU A 202 9.07 16.84 13.47
CA LEU A 202 9.18 18.23 13.91
C LEU A 202 7.84 18.88 14.25
N ARG A 203 6.73 18.35 13.73
CA ARG A 203 5.37 18.75 14.10
C ARG A 203 4.89 17.90 15.27
N ASP A 204 4.32 18.50 16.31
CA ASP A 204 3.61 17.75 17.35
C ASP A 204 2.14 17.47 16.97
N GLY A 205 1.41 16.80 17.87
CA GLY A 205 -0.02 16.52 17.70
C GLY A 205 -0.88 17.79 17.58
N GLN A 206 -0.56 18.84 18.34
CA GLN A 206 -1.33 20.11 18.37
C GLN A 206 -1.06 21.00 17.15
N GLY A 207 0.07 20.80 16.47
CA GLY A 207 0.45 21.48 15.23
C GLY A 207 1.58 22.47 15.34
N GLU A 208 2.20 22.63 16.52
CA GLU A 208 3.46 23.36 16.64
C GLU A 208 4.54 22.64 15.83
N ARG A 209 5.30 23.39 15.01
CA ARG A 209 6.40 22.84 14.22
C ARG A 209 7.72 23.49 14.59
N LEU A 210 8.66 22.66 15.03
CA LEU A 210 10.06 23.05 15.20
C LEU A 210 10.72 23.25 13.82
N THR A 211 11.56 24.27 13.69
CA THR A 211 12.25 24.57 12.43
C THR A 211 13.55 23.78 12.24
N ALA A 212 14.02 23.03 13.24
CA ALA A 212 15.27 22.26 13.19
C ALA A 212 16.53 23.09 12.85
N ASP A 213 16.56 24.34 13.29
CA ASP A 213 17.72 25.25 13.27
C ASP A 213 18.20 25.58 14.69
N ALA A 214 19.15 26.51 14.83
CA ALA A 214 19.66 26.94 16.13
C ALA A 214 18.54 27.44 17.06
N LYS A 215 17.62 28.28 16.57
CA LYS A 215 16.51 28.81 17.37
C LYS A 215 15.58 27.70 17.86
N ALA A 216 15.29 26.69 17.02
CA ALA A 216 14.54 25.51 17.47
C ALA A 216 15.32 24.68 18.51
N ALA A 217 16.64 24.57 18.38
CA ALA A 217 17.48 23.91 19.37
C ALA A 217 17.48 24.67 20.71
N ASP A 218 17.52 26.00 20.69
CA ASP A 218 17.44 26.86 21.88
C ASP A 218 16.11 26.67 22.62
N ILE A 219 14.99 26.62 21.88
CA ILE A 219 13.66 26.32 22.44
C ILE A 219 13.63 24.95 23.12
N VAL A 220 14.19 23.92 22.46
CA VAL A 220 14.25 22.57 23.04
C VAL A 220 15.12 22.54 24.30
N ARG A 221 16.30 23.19 24.30
CA ARG A 221 17.15 23.29 25.50
C ARG A 221 16.45 24.00 26.64
N ALA A 222 15.81 25.14 26.38
CA ALA A 222 15.07 25.88 27.40
C ALA A 222 13.94 25.05 28.04
N ARG A 223 13.20 24.28 27.23
CA ARG A 223 12.18 23.32 27.72
C ARG A 223 12.78 22.24 28.61
N MET A 224 13.88 21.63 28.20
CA MET A 224 14.55 20.59 28.99
C MET A 224 15.10 21.12 30.32
N SER A 225 15.73 22.30 30.31
CA SER A 225 16.27 22.95 31.51
C SER A 225 15.17 23.35 32.50
N ALA A 226 14.03 23.85 32.00
CA ALA A 226 12.89 24.24 32.85
C ALA A 226 12.20 23.05 33.53
N ALA A 227 12.31 21.84 32.98
CA ALA A 227 11.68 20.64 33.51
C ALA A 227 12.40 20.01 34.71
N SER A 228 13.57 20.54 35.13
CA SER A 228 14.33 20.10 36.32
C SER A 228 14.42 18.58 36.49
N VAL A 229 14.88 17.88 35.44
CA VAL A 229 15.22 16.44 35.54
C VAL A 229 16.38 16.31 36.52
N ALA A 230 16.09 15.81 37.72
CA ALA A 230 16.93 15.97 38.90
C ALA A 230 18.41 15.53 38.67
N GLY A 231 19.34 16.47 38.87
CA GLY A 231 20.77 16.20 38.91
C GLY A 231 21.51 16.06 37.57
N GLN A 232 20.91 16.44 36.42
CA GLN A 232 21.52 16.28 35.10
C GLN A 232 21.82 17.63 34.42
N THR A 233 22.99 17.75 33.80
CA THR A 233 23.38 18.94 33.02
C THR A 233 23.40 18.62 31.53
N ILE A 234 22.64 19.38 30.76
CA ILE A 234 22.59 19.25 29.29
C ILE A 234 23.65 20.17 28.71
N ASP A 235 24.76 19.57 28.27
CA ASP A 235 25.93 20.30 27.78
C ASP A 235 25.67 20.93 26.41
N ASP A 236 24.91 20.23 25.56
CA ASP A 236 24.66 20.57 24.16
C ASP A 236 23.43 19.81 23.65
N PHE A 237 22.54 20.50 22.95
CA PHE A 237 21.53 19.89 22.07
C PHE A 237 21.49 20.73 20.80
N ARG A 238 21.61 20.05 19.65
CA ARG A 238 21.58 20.67 18.33
C ARG A 238 20.93 19.76 17.29
N PHE A 239 20.22 20.38 16.35
CA PHE A 239 19.83 19.72 15.12
C PHE A 239 21.04 19.65 14.18
N THR A 240 21.28 18.47 13.59
CA THR A 240 22.38 18.19 12.65
C THR A 240 21.91 18.07 11.21
N GLY A 241 20.60 18.02 10.99
CA GLY A 241 19.98 18.05 9.66
C GLY A 241 18.46 18.01 9.75
N TYR A 242 17.80 18.26 8.63
CA TYR A 242 16.34 18.14 8.51
C TYR A 242 15.95 17.71 7.09
N GLY A 243 14.70 17.27 6.91
CA GLY A 243 14.17 16.92 5.61
C GLY A 243 12.65 16.77 5.57
N ASN A 244 12.16 16.38 4.39
CA ASN A 244 10.74 16.35 4.06
C ASN A 244 10.26 14.92 3.70
N GLY A 245 9.14 14.52 4.27
CA GLY A 245 8.43 13.30 3.88
C GLY A 245 9.05 11.99 4.37
N VAL A 246 8.30 10.91 4.12
CA VAL A 246 8.59 9.58 4.65
C VAL A 246 9.92 9.02 4.14
N ASP A 247 10.26 9.25 2.86
CA ASP A 247 11.51 8.77 2.26
C ASP A 247 12.74 9.23 3.04
N TYR A 248 12.78 10.52 3.44
CA TYR A 248 13.85 11.08 4.27
C TYR A 248 13.85 10.48 5.68
N GLY A 249 12.67 10.35 6.29
CA GLY A 249 12.53 9.74 7.62
C GLY A 249 13.04 8.31 7.67
N THR A 250 12.56 7.46 6.76
CA THR A 250 13.01 6.07 6.62
C THR A 250 14.52 6.01 6.38
N ALA A 251 15.08 6.84 5.50
CA ALA A 251 16.53 6.84 5.23
C ALA A 251 17.36 7.24 6.47
N ARG A 252 16.93 8.26 7.23
CA ARG A 252 17.65 8.70 8.43
C ARG A 252 17.49 7.75 9.61
N LEU A 253 16.31 7.15 9.80
CA LEU A 253 16.11 6.17 10.86
C LEU A 253 16.86 4.87 10.58
N ARG A 254 16.82 4.36 9.33
CA ARG A 254 17.67 3.23 8.91
C ARG A 254 19.14 3.51 9.17
N SER A 255 19.64 4.66 8.72
CA SER A 255 21.04 5.04 8.98
C SER A 255 21.39 5.23 10.47
N LEU A 256 20.42 5.44 11.36
CA LEU A 256 20.64 5.47 12.81
C LEU A 256 20.72 4.04 13.35
N VAL A 257 19.79 3.18 12.95
CA VAL A 257 19.72 1.76 13.32
C VAL A 257 20.96 1.00 12.84
N ASP A 258 21.33 1.15 11.57
CA ASP A 258 22.49 0.51 10.96
C ASP A 258 23.80 0.95 11.67
N ARG A 259 23.93 2.24 11.99
CA ARG A 259 25.13 2.80 12.67
C ARG A 259 25.30 2.27 14.09
N HIS A 260 24.19 2.04 14.79
CA HIS A 260 24.16 1.65 16.21
C HIS A 260 23.75 0.19 16.40
N ALA A 261 23.88 -0.66 15.37
CA ALA A 261 23.60 -2.10 15.40
C ALA A 261 22.24 -2.45 16.06
N GLY A 262 21.19 -1.69 15.74
CA GLY A 262 19.84 -1.91 16.30
C GLY A 262 19.63 -1.44 17.75
N ALA A 263 20.59 -0.73 18.35
CA ALA A 263 20.43 -0.11 19.67
C ALA A 263 19.71 1.24 19.57
N VAL A 264 18.47 1.23 19.09
CA VAL A 264 17.60 2.41 18.96
C VAL A 264 16.27 2.14 19.67
N GLU A 265 15.74 3.13 20.38
CA GLU A 265 14.38 3.12 20.96
C GLU A 265 13.53 4.28 20.45
N THR A 266 12.21 4.10 20.43
CA THR A 266 11.24 5.19 20.23
C THR A 266 11.05 6.00 21.50
N GLY A 267 10.45 7.19 21.39
CA GLY A 267 10.03 8.00 22.53
C GLY A 267 9.06 7.29 23.49
N ASP A 268 8.44 6.19 23.06
CA ASP A 268 7.51 5.38 23.85
C ASP A 268 8.14 4.05 24.32
N GLY A 269 9.45 3.86 24.13
CA GLY A 269 10.24 2.75 24.68
C GLY A 269 10.24 1.48 23.83
N GLN A 270 9.70 1.51 22.61
CA GLN A 270 9.78 0.38 21.69
C GLN A 270 11.16 0.35 21.02
N ARG A 271 11.77 -0.83 20.95
CA ARG A 271 13.06 -1.02 20.28
C ARG A 271 12.91 -1.03 18.75
N VAL A 272 13.87 -0.46 18.04
CA VAL A 272 13.96 -0.50 16.57
C VAL A 272 15.29 -1.15 16.20
N SER A 273 15.29 -2.46 15.98
CA SER A 273 16.50 -3.28 15.81
C SER A 273 17.04 -3.34 14.38
N ASP A 274 16.22 -3.09 13.36
CA ASP A 274 16.61 -3.35 11.97
C ASP A 274 15.99 -2.37 10.94
N SER A 275 16.46 -2.51 9.71
CA SER A 275 16.10 -1.66 8.57
C SER A 275 14.65 -1.84 8.08
N ARG A 276 14.00 -2.97 8.38
CA ARG A 276 12.56 -3.19 8.10
C ARG A 276 11.72 -2.43 9.11
N GLN A 277 11.94 -2.65 10.41
CA GLN A 277 11.27 -1.93 11.50
C GLN A 277 11.42 -0.40 11.37
N ALA A 278 12.63 0.08 11.04
CA ALA A 278 12.89 1.49 10.75
C ALA A 278 12.13 2.03 9.51
N GLY A 279 11.79 1.16 8.56
CA GLY A 279 10.94 1.51 7.43
C GLY A 279 9.47 1.60 7.83
N ASP A 280 9.00 0.57 8.53
CA ASP A 280 7.60 0.42 8.91
C ASP A 280 7.16 1.48 9.93
N LEU A 281 7.95 1.77 10.97
CA LEU A 281 7.67 2.86 11.93
C LEU A 281 7.39 4.20 11.23
N VAL A 282 8.18 4.57 10.21
CA VAL A 282 7.99 5.85 9.51
C VAL A 282 6.85 5.79 8.48
N GLN A 283 6.66 4.65 7.80
CA GLN A 283 5.61 4.49 6.76
C GLN A 283 4.21 4.30 7.35
N GLN A 284 4.09 3.54 8.43
CA GLN A 284 2.82 3.14 9.04
C GLN A 284 2.42 4.14 10.13
N GLU A 285 3.33 4.50 11.04
CA GLU A 285 3.02 5.38 12.17
C GLU A 285 3.32 6.85 11.88
N TRP A 286 4.57 7.24 11.59
CA TRP A 286 4.90 8.69 11.54
C TRP A 286 4.31 9.41 10.32
N ARG A 287 3.99 8.67 9.25
CA ARG A 287 3.50 9.19 7.97
C ARG A 287 2.36 10.20 8.08
N HIS A 288 1.39 9.96 8.97
CA HIS A 288 0.23 10.85 9.11
C HIS A 288 0.59 12.17 9.85
N GLN A 289 1.60 12.14 10.71
CA GLN A 289 2.05 13.29 11.51
C GLN A 289 2.88 14.31 10.70
N LEU A 290 3.53 13.88 9.62
CA LEU A 290 4.46 14.72 8.87
C LEU A 290 3.77 15.95 8.24
N HIS A 291 2.52 15.81 7.78
CA HIS A 291 1.80 16.82 6.98
C HIS A 291 2.65 17.42 5.84
N SER A 292 3.40 16.56 5.13
CA SER A 292 4.40 16.93 4.13
C SER A 292 3.85 17.82 3.02
N ARG A 293 4.52 18.96 2.79
CA ARG A 293 4.27 19.90 1.69
C ARG A 293 5.56 20.13 0.92
N ARG A 294 5.59 19.70 -0.34
CA ARG A 294 6.60 20.12 -1.33
C ARG A 294 5.96 21.11 -2.31
N PRO A 295 6.66 22.19 -2.70
CA PRO A 295 6.22 23.03 -3.80
C PRO A 295 6.13 22.22 -5.10
N ARG A 296 5.19 22.61 -5.95
CA ARG A 296 4.97 22.03 -7.28
C ARG A 296 5.02 23.19 -8.27
N ASP A 297 6.18 23.77 -8.40
CA ASP A 297 6.44 24.92 -9.26
C ASP A 297 6.84 24.46 -10.66
N ILE A 298 7.36 23.23 -10.78
CA ILE A 298 7.64 22.57 -12.05
C ILE A 298 7.11 21.13 -12.11
N MET A 299 6.83 20.70 -13.33
CA MET A 299 6.37 19.36 -13.69
C MET A 299 7.33 18.73 -14.70
N HIS A 300 7.76 17.51 -14.42
CA HIS A 300 8.49 16.67 -15.36
C HIS A 300 7.50 15.81 -16.16
N LEU A 301 7.26 16.18 -17.41
CA LEU A 301 6.40 15.49 -18.35
C LEU A 301 7.23 14.56 -19.25
N VAL A 302 6.67 13.41 -19.61
CA VAL A 302 7.25 12.44 -20.53
C VAL A 302 6.24 12.10 -21.60
N LEU A 303 6.63 12.30 -22.86
CA LEU A 303 5.91 11.90 -24.06
C LEU A 303 6.64 10.69 -24.65
N SER A 304 5.95 9.70 -25.20
CA SER A 304 6.62 8.53 -25.81
C SER A 304 5.86 8.00 -27.02
N ALA A 305 6.62 7.55 -28.01
CA ALA A 305 6.13 6.82 -29.18
C ALA A 305 6.63 5.35 -29.14
N ARG A 306 6.24 4.53 -30.13
CA ARG A 306 6.74 3.16 -30.30
C ARG A 306 8.16 3.14 -30.85
N ALA A 307 8.84 2.02 -30.66
CA ALA A 307 10.08 1.68 -31.35
C ALA A 307 9.94 1.88 -32.88
N GLY A 308 10.96 2.47 -33.51
CA GLY A 308 10.94 2.75 -34.96
C GLY A 308 10.03 3.90 -35.41
N THR A 309 9.48 4.72 -34.49
CA THR A 309 8.83 5.99 -34.89
C THR A 309 9.91 6.99 -35.30
N ASP A 310 9.65 7.76 -36.37
CA ASP A 310 10.60 8.79 -36.81
C ASP A 310 10.88 9.84 -35.72
N ARG A 311 12.17 10.18 -35.58
CA ARG A 311 12.67 11.03 -34.50
C ARG A 311 12.33 12.51 -34.74
N GLN A 312 12.37 12.98 -35.98
CA GLN A 312 12.15 14.39 -36.31
C GLN A 312 10.65 14.73 -36.29
N ALA A 313 9.82 13.89 -36.90
CA ALA A 313 8.37 13.98 -36.83
C ALA A 313 7.86 13.92 -35.39
N PHE A 314 8.43 13.05 -34.54
CA PHE A 314 8.03 13.00 -33.13
C PHE A 314 8.50 14.22 -32.33
N ARG A 315 9.66 14.81 -32.65
CA ARG A 315 10.10 16.09 -32.07
C ARG A 315 9.13 17.22 -32.45
N ALA A 316 8.74 17.30 -33.72
CA ALA A 316 7.77 18.29 -34.19
C ALA A 316 6.41 18.11 -33.50
N ALA A 317 5.89 16.88 -33.44
CA ALA A 317 4.63 16.59 -32.76
C ALA A 317 4.66 16.92 -31.26
N ALA A 318 5.81 16.72 -30.60
CA ALA A 318 6.02 17.12 -29.22
C ALA A 318 6.05 18.64 -29.04
N ARG A 319 6.75 19.38 -29.93
CA ARG A 319 6.75 20.84 -29.97
C ARG A 319 5.33 21.39 -30.11
N ASP A 320 4.61 20.96 -31.14
CA ASP A 320 3.26 21.43 -31.44
C ASP A 320 2.27 21.09 -30.31
N PHE A 321 2.49 19.97 -29.62
CA PHE A 321 1.69 19.59 -28.45
C PHE A 321 2.00 20.48 -27.25
N LEU A 322 3.27 20.72 -26.93
CA LEU A 322 3.67 21.56 -25.80
C LEU A 322 3.25 23.02 -26.03
N ALA A 323 3.43 23.55 -27.23
CA ALA A 323 2.98 24.88 -27.62
C ALA A 323 1.45 25.03 -27.54
N SER A 324 0.69 23.99 -27.91
CA SER A 324 -0.78 24.03 -27.86
C SER A 324 -1.38 23.86 -26.46
N GLU A 325 -0.83 22.97 -25.62
CA GLU A 325 -1.40 22.68 -24.29
C GLU A 325 -0.83 23.60 -23.20
N PHE A 326 0.39 24.10 -23.38
CA PHE A 326 1.12 24.92 -22.39
C PHE A 326 1.48 26.32 -22.94
N ALA A 327 0.67 26.87 -23.84
CA ALA A 327 0.90 28.16 -24.51
C ALA A 327 1.25 29.33 -23.58
N SER A 328 0.61 29.41 -22.40
CA SER A 328 0.83 30.46 -21.38
C SER A 328 1.94 30.12 -20.37
N HIS A 329 2.65 29.00 -20.54
CA HIS A 329 3.63 28.49 -19.58
C HIS A 329 5.02 28.36 -20.20
N ARG A 330 6.05 28.82 -19.48
CA ARG A 330 7.44 28.55 -19.88
C ARG A 330 7.74 27.06 -19.74
N TYR A 331 8.33 26.46 -20.77
CA TYR A 331 8.79 25.07 -20.77
C TYR A 331 10.12 24.92 -21.52
N VAL A 332 10.80 23.80 -21.25
CA VAL A 332 11.93 23.28 -22.05
C VAL A 332 11.77 21.78 -22.26
N PHE A 333 12.25 21.24 -23.38
CA PHE A 333 12.19 19.80 -23.66
C PHE A 333 13.41 19.27 -24.41
N ALA A 334 13.73 17.99 -24.22
CA ALA A 334 14.71 17.22 -24.99
C ALA A 334 14.05 15.97 -25.57
N LEU A 335 14.50 15.58 -26.77
CA LEU A 335 14.22 14.27 -27.34
C LEU A 335 15.35 13.31 -27.00
N HIS A 336 14.98 12.12 -26.54
CA HIS A 336 15.85 10.98 -26.28
C HIS A 336 15.46 9.85 -27.22
N ASP A 337 16.44 9.26 -27.87
CA ASP A 337 16.22 8.17 -28.81
C ASP A 337 17.11 6.94 -28.50
N PRO A 338 16.86 5.80 -29.18
CA PRO A 338 17.54 4.54 -28.85
C PRO A 338 19.05 4.55 -29.09
N PHE A 339 19.54 5.35 -30.03
CA PHE A 339 20.90 5.24 -30.55
C PHE A 339 21.82 6.28 -29.91
N ASP A 340 21.37 7.54 -29.89
CA ASP A 340 22.22 8.69 -29.61
C ASP A 340 22.11 9.22 -28.16
N ASP A 341 21.34 8.57 -27.27
CA ASP A 341 21.34 8.93 -25.84
C ASP A 341 22.72 8.61 -25.21
N PRO A 342 23.43 9.63 -24.65
CA PRO A 342 24.74 9.43 -24.03
C PRO A 342 24.70 8.53 -22.79
N LYS A 343 23.54 8.44 -22.11
CA LYS A 343 23.40 7.57 -20.95
C LYS A 343 23.41 6.10 -21.38
N GLY A 344 24.34 5.34 -20.82
CA GLY A 344 24.48 3.92 -21.11
C GLY A 344 23.20 3.10 -20.83
N GLU A 345 22.99 2.05 -21.61
CA GLU A 345 21.78 1.22 -21.56
C GLU A 345 21.57 0.57 -20.17
N GLY A 346 22.64 0.06 -19.54
CA GLY A 346 22.60 -0.50 -18.19
C GLY A 346 22.15 0.48 -17.10
N GLN A 347 22.32 1.80 -17.33
CA GLN A 347 21.82 2.86 -16.45
C GLN A 347 20.42 3.35 -16.89
N GLY A 348 19.85 2.76 -17.93
CA GLY A 348 18.52 3.04 -18.43
C GLY A 348 18.38 4.19 -19.42
N GLY A 349 19.46 4.61 -20.08
CA GLY A 349 19.38 5.33 -21.35
C GLY A 349 19.14 4.37 -22.52
N ARG A 350 19.38 4.83 -23.76
CA ARG A 350 19.28 4.04 -25.02
C ARG A 350 18.05 3.13 -25.10
N ARG A 351 16.89 3.68 -24.71
CA ARG A 351 15.63 2.93 -24.68
C ARG A 351 15.21 2.55 -26.09
N PRO A 352 14.60 1.38 -26.33
CA PRO A 352 14.19 0.95 -27.67
C PRO A 352 13.10 1.83 -28.31
N HIS A 353 12.64 2.89 -27.63
CA HIS A 353 11.60 3.80 -28.09
C HIS A 353 12.02 5.26 -27.90
N VAL A 354 11.68 6.09 -28.89
CA VAL A 354 11.86 7.54 -28.81
C VAL A 354 10.89 8.14 -27.79
N HIS A 355 11.41 9.06 -26.98
CA HIS A 355 10.64 9.74 -25.94
C HIS A 355 11.14 11.18 -25.76
N VAL A 356 10.21 12.07 -25.40
CA VAL A 356 10.53 13.46 -25.07
C VAL A 356 10.37 13.65 -23.57
N HIS A 357 11.39 14.23 -22.96
CA HIS A 357 11.37 14.71 -21.58
C HIS A 357 11.18 16.23 -21.59
N ALA A 358 10.13 16.73 -20.93
CA ALA A 358 9.86 18.16 -20.82
C ALA A 358 9.77 18.61 -19.36
N VAL A 359 10.31 19.79 -19.06
CA VAL A 359 10.15 20.49 -17.79
C VAL A 359 9.24 21.69 -18.05
N VAL A 360 8.13 21.77 -17.34
CA VAL A 360 7.09 22.80 -17.53
C VAL A 360 6.89 23.58 -16.23
N ALA A 361 6.88 24.91 -16.30
CA ALA A 361 6.50 25.76 -15.17
C ALA A 361 5.00 25.59 -14.86
N MET A 362 4.68 25.20 -13.63
CA MET A 362 3.30 24.92 -13.19
C MET A 362 2.43 26.17 -13.00
N ARG A 363 3.04 27.36 -13.09
CA ARG A 363 2.40 28.67 -13.00
C ARG A 363 2.75 29.47 -14.26
N SER A 364 1.77 30.15 -14.87
CA SER A 364 2.00 31.12 -15.95
C SER A 364 2.43 32.48 -15.41
N GLU A 365 2.83 33.39 -16.30
CA GLU A 365 3.12 34.79 -15.95
C GLU A 365 1.88 35.48 -15.34
N ASP A 366 0.70 35.20 -15.89
CA ASP A 366 -0.61 35.67 -15.37
C ASP A 366 -1.02 35.01 -14.04
N GLY A 367 -0.33 33.97 -13.61
CA GLY A 367 -0.61 33.24 -12.37
C GLY A 367 -1.59 32.08 -12.47
N GLU A 368 -2.08 31.77 -13.68
CA GLU A 368 -2.82 30.52 -13.94
C GLU A 368 -1.95 29.31 -13.56
N ARG A 369 -2.58 28.20 -13.16
CA ARG A 369 -1.86 26.98 -12.77
C ARG A 369 -2.37 25.76 -13.51
N ILE A 370 -1.43 24.92 -13.95
CA ILE A 370 -1.73 23.68 -14.67
C ILE A 370 -2.53 22.72 -13.77
N GLU A 371 -3.71 22.32 -14.23
CA GLU A 371 -4.51 21.26 -13.60
C GLU A 371 -4.03 19.87 -14.05
N THR A 372 -3.66 19.00 -13.11
CA THR A 372 -3.19 17.65 -13.37
C THR A 372 -4.19 16.57 -12.93
N THR A 373 -5.40 16.57 -13.49
CA THR A 373 -6.43 15.55 -13.21
C THR A 373 -6.47 14.45 -14.29
N ILE A 374 -7.25 13.39 -14.04
CA ILE A 374 -7.47 12.30 -14.99
C ILE A 374 -8.05 12.82 -16.32
N ALA A 375 -8.88 13.87 -16.26
CA ALA A 375 -9.41 14.54 -17.45
C ALA A 375 -8.29 15.23 -18.24
N SER A 376 -7.43 16.04 -17.60
CA SER A 376 -6.26 16.66 -18.24
C SER A 376 -5.39 15.61 -18.94
N PHE A 377 -5.03 14.53 -18.25
CA PHE A 377 -4.21 13.46 -18.85
C PHE A 377 -4.87 12.73 -20.02
N ARG A 378 -6.21 12.75 -20.12
CA ARG A 378 -6.92 12.24 -21.30
C ARG A 378 -6.79 13.24 -22.45
N ARG A 379 -7.10 14.53 -22.21
CA ARG A 379 -6.92 15.61 -23.22
C ARG A 379 -5.50 15.62 -23.75
N TRP A 380 -4.48 15.52 -22.89
CA TRP A 380 -3.08 15.57 -23.29
C TRP A 380 -2.69 14.43 -24.23
N ARG A 381 -3.25 13.23 -24.06
CA ARG A 381 -3.03 12.11 -25.00
C ARG A 381 -3.83 12.27 -26.29
N GLU A 382 -5.01 12.88 -26.24
CA GLU A 382 -5.80 13.22 -27.43
C GLU A 382 -5.10 14.34 -28.24
N GLY A 383 -4.54 15.35 -27.58
CA GLY A 383 -3.73 16.42 -28.17
C GLY A 383 -2.39 15.92 -28.74
N LEU A 384 -1.63 15.10 -28.00
CA LEU A 384 -0.40 14.49 -28.54
C LEU A 384 -0.71 13.61 -29.76
N ALA A 385 -1.77 12.81 -29.71
CA ALA A 385 -2.23 12.04 -30.88
C ALA A 385 -2.64 12.97 -32.03
N MET A 386 -3.26 14.11 -31.75
CA MET A 386 -3.64 15.08 -32.77
C MET A 386 -2.43 15.63 -33.52
N GLN A 387 -1.41 16.09 -32.80
CA GLN A 387 -0.21 16.65 -33.42
C GLN A 387 0.66 15.55 -34.06
N ALA A 388 0.71 14.36 -33.48
CA ALA A 388 1.41 13.21 -34.05
C ALA A 388 0.97 12.90 -35.49
N ARG A 389 -0.34 12.77 -35.77
CA ARG A 389 -0.77 12.49 -37.16
C ARG A 389 -0.69 13.71 -38.09
N ALA A 390 -0.66 14.94 -37.56
CA ALA A 390 -0.35 16.12 -38.37
C ALA A 390 1.10 16.05 -38.90
N GLN A 391 2.00 15.46 -38.11
CA GLN A 391 3.38 15.13 -38.47
C GLN A 391 3.53 13.72 -39.08
N GLY A 392 2.46 13.15 -39.66
CA GLY A 392 2.49 11.84 -40.34
C GLY A 392 2.63 10.60 -39.44
N ILE A 393 2.61 10.75 -38.11
CA ILE A 393 2.68 9.64 -37.15
C ILE A 393 1.26 9.17 -36.81
N ASP A 394 0.86 8.03 -37.38
CA ASP A 394 -0.39 7.33 -37.04
C ASP A 394 -0.46 6.97 -35.55
N MET A 395 -1.14 7.80 -34.76
CA MET A 395 -1.22 7.72 -33.31
C MET A 395 -2.62 8.05 -32.78
N GLU A 396 -3.08 7.31 -31.77
CA GLU A 396 -4.38 7.50 -31.12
C GLU A 396 -4.25 7.52 -29.60
N MET A 397 -5.10 8.27 -28.90
CA MET A 397 -5.30 8.05 -27.47
C MET A 397 -5.93 6.67 -27.25
N THR A 398 -5.46 5.92 -26.25
CA THR A 398 -6.05 4.63 -25.83
C THR A 398 -6.31 4.59 -24.33
N ASP A 399 -7.47 4.05 -23.93
CA ASP A 399 -7.77 3.69 -22.54
C ASP A 399 -7.73 2.16 -22.35
N ARG A 400 -7.20 1.68 -21.21
CA ARG A 400 -7.10 0.23 -20.94
C ARG A 400 -8.45 -0.49 -20.98
N ARG A 401 -9.54 0.22 -20.64
CA ARG A 401 -10.92 -0.30 -20.64
C ARG A 401 -11.43 -0.60 -22.04
N GLU A 402 -10.79 -0.05 -23.07
CA GLU A 402 -11.19 -0.24 -24.47
C GLU A 402 -10.75 -1.59 -25.04
N ARG A 403 -9.86 -2.32 -24.35
CA ARG A 403 -9.31 -3.63 -24.79
C ARG A 403 -9.21 -4.66 -23.67
N ALA A 404 -9.91 -4.40 -22.54
CA ALA A 404 -9.81 -5.16 -21.29
C ALA A 404 -8.37 -5.32 -20.76
N ASN A 405 -7.48 -4.34 -20.90
CA ASN A 405 -6.09 -4.51 -20.46
C ASN A 405 -5.91 -4.31 -18.94
N ALA A 406 -5.02 -5.12 -18.37
CA ALA A 406 -4.57 -5.02 -16.98
C ALA A 406 -4.18 -3.57 -16.57
N PRO A 407 -4.52 -3.13 -15.34
CA PRO A 407 -4.08 -1.87 -14.75
C PRO A 407 -2.56 -1.69 -14.76
N ALA A 408 -2.10 -0.44 -14.67
CA ALA A 408 -0.70 -0.17 -14.40
C ALA A 408 -0.35 -0.45 -12.92
N TYR A 409 0.91 -0.81 -12.68
CA TYR A 409 1.55 -0.74 -11.37
C TYR A 409 2.09 0.67 -11.10
N GLY A 410 2.11 1.07 -9.83
CA GLY A 410 2.71 2.32 -9.37
C GLY A 410 4.19 2.19 -9.03
N ARG A 411 4.91 3.32 -8.93
CA ARG A 411 6.34 3.36 -8.55
C ARG A 411 6.65 2.63 -7.24
N ASN A 412 5.76 2.72 -6.25
CA ASN A 412 5.98 2.13 -4.93
C ASN A 412 5.56 0.65 -4.86
N GLN A 413 5.02 0.09 -5.95
CA GLN A 413 4.63 -1.32 -6.03
C GLN A 413 5.74 -2.20 -6.62
N VAL A 414 6.72 -1.62 -7.30
CA VAL A 414 7.76 -2.38 -8.00
C VAL A 414 9.13 -1.73 -7.85
N ARG A 415 10.19 -2.54 -7.82
CA ARG A 415 11.59 -2.10 -7.84
C ARG A 415 12.24 -2.57 -9.14
N PRO A 416 12.96 -1.72 -9.89
CA PRO A 416 13.64 -2.16 -11.09
C PRO A 416 14.76 -3.15 -10.75
N THR A 417 14.90 -4.20 -11.54
CA THR A 417 15.95 -5.22 -11.42
C THR A 417 16.91 -5.21 -12.60
N ASN A 418 16.44 -4.79 -13.77
CA ASN A 418 17.24 -4.65 -14.99
C ASN A 418 16.75 -3.46 -15.80
N HIS A 419 17.68 -2.65 -16.31
CA HIS A 419 17.40 -1.50 -17.16
C HIS A 419 17.67 -1.72 -18.66
N VAL A 420 18.29 -2.83 -19.06
CA VAL A 420 18.50 -3.19 -20.47
C VAL A 420 17.15 -3.36 -21.18
N GLY A 421 17.03 -2.80 -22.38
CA GLY A 421 15.81 -2.77 -23.19
C GLY A 421 14.57 -2.24 -22.43
N ARG A 422 13.59 -3.14 -22.19
CA ARG A 422 12.35 -2.84 -21.45
C ARG A 422 12.50 -3.22 -19.98
N THR A 423 12.69 -2.20 -19.13
CA THR A 423 12.92 -2.32 -17.67
C THR A 423 12.15 -3.47 -17.02
N GLN A 424 12.89 -4.43 -16.47
CA GLN A 424 12.33 -5.48 -15.61
C GLN A 424 12.23 -4.98 -14.18
N HIS A 425 11.22 -5.45 -13.47
CA HIS A 425 11.00 -5.11 -12.07
C HIS A 425 10.58 -6.35 -11.28
N VAL A 426 10.78 -6.30 -9.97
CA VAL A 426 10.18 -7.20 -8.97
C VAL A 426 9.14 -6.42 -8.16
N GLY A 427 8.05 -7.07 -7.76
CA GLY A 427 7.03 -6.50 -6.88
C GLY A 427 7.54 -6.31 -5.46
N THR A 428 7.06 -5.28 -4.77
CA THR A 428 7.35 -5.04 -3.35
C THR A 428 6.50 -5.87 -2.40
N SER A 429 5.55 -6.65 -2.92
CA SER A 429 4.71 -7.62 -2.22
C SER A 429 4.10 -8.59 -3.24
N LEU A 430 3.55 -9.73 -2.80
CA LEU A 430 2.90 -10.72 -3.69
C LEU A 430 1.78 -10.10 -4.56
N ALA A 431 0.96 -9.23 -3.99
CA ALA A 431 -0.11 -8.54 -4.73
C ALA A 431 0.45 -7.56 -5.77
N ALA A 432 1.61 -6.96 -5.50
CA ALA A 432 2.28 -6.05 -6.41
C ALA A 432 3.04 -6.80 -7.53
N GLN A 433 3.62 -7.96 -7.20
CA GLN A 433 4.22 -8.90 -8.15
C GLN A 433 3.18 -9.41 -9.14
N ARG A 434 2.05 -9.97 -8.65
CA ARG A 434 0.92 -10.38 -9.52
C ARG A 434 0.48 -9.27 -10.48
N ARG A 435 0.31 -8.04 -9.99
CA ARG A 435 -0.04 -6.89 -10.85
C ARG A 435 1.03 -6.58 -11.90
N TYR A 436 2.31 -6.72 -11.57
CA TYR A 436 3.40 -6.54 -12.53
C TYR A 436 3.36 -7.64 -13.61
N ASP A 437 3.14 -8.88 -13.22
CA ASP A 437 3.09 -10.04 -14.13
C ASP A 437 1.86 -10.01 -15.03
N GLU A 438 0.68 -9.78 -14.48
CA GLU A 438 -0.56 -9.48 -15.22
C GLU A 438 -0.34 -8.37 -16.25
N LYS A 439 0.40 -7.32 -15.88
CA LYS A 439 0.70 -6.20 -16.78
C LYS A 439 1.83 -6.49 -17.78
N ARG A 440 2.70 -7.45 -17.50
CA ARG A 440 3.75 -7.93 -18.42
C ARG A 440 3.20 -8.87 -19.47
N ALA A 441 2.32 -9.80 -19.07
CA ALA A 441 1.58 -10.71 -19.94
C ALA A 441 0.42 -10.04 -20.72
N ASP A 442 0.10 -8.77 -20.38
CA ASP A 442 -1.07 -8.03 -20.87
C ASP A 442 -2.39 -8.81 -20.72
N ALA A 443 -2.53 -9.44 -19.55
CA ALA A 443 -3.66 -10.27 -19.17
C ALA A 443 -5.01 -9.51 -19.30
N PRO A 444 -6.04 -10.14 -19.88
CA PRO A 444 -7.38 -9.57 -19.91
C PRO A 444 -7.95 -9.39 -18.50
N GLN A 445 -8.42 -8.18 -18.18
CA GLN A 445 -9.04 -7.84 -16.90
C GLN A 445 -10.26 -6.96 -17.06
N ARG A 446 -11.33 -7.35 -16.35
CA ARG A 446 -12.61 -6.67 -16.34
C ARG A 446 -12.55 -5.33 -15.58
N ALA A 447 -13.46 -4.43 -15.94
CA ALA A 447 -13.64 -3.16 -15.25
C ALA A 447 -14.34 -3.35 -13.88
N LEU A 448 -13.73 -2.84 -12.80
CA LEU A 448 -14.20 -3.06 -11.43
C LEU A 448 -15.37 -2.15 -10.98
N SER A 449 -15.39 -0.89 -11.37
CA SER A 449 -16.46 0.06 -11.01
C SER A 449 -17.56 0.13 -12.07
N GLN A 450 -18.79 0.44 -11.67
CA GLN A 450 -19.94 0.54 -12.58
C GLN A 450 -19.69 1.51 -13.75
N ALA A 451 -19.18 2.72 -13.46
CA ALA A 451 -18.81 3.69 -14.50
C ALA A 451 -17.70 3.18 -15.44
N SER A 452 -16.77 2.36 -14.93
CA SER A 452 -15.74 1.74 -15.78
C SER A 452 -16.28 0.59 -16.63
N ARG A 453 -17.28 -0.16 -16.13
CA ARG A 453 -18.00 -1.18 -16.90
C ARG A 453 -18.77 -0.54 -18.04
N ALA A 454 -19.63 0.44 -17.76
CA ALA A 454 -20.37 1.16 -18.80
C ALA A 454 -19.47 1.72 -19.92
N TYR A 455 -18.28 2.25 -19.59
CA TYR A 455 -17.29 2.68 -20.58
C TYR A 455 -16.70 1.50 -21.39
N ALA A 456 -16.40 0.39 -20.75
CA ALA A 456 -15.89 -0.83 -21.39
C ALA A 456 -16.96 -1.47 -22.30
N ASP A 457 -18.22 -1.46 -21.89
CA ASP A 457 -19.35 -2.00 -22.64
C ASP A 457 -19.65 -1.14 -23.89
N ALA A 458 -19.56 0.19 -23.79
CA ALA A 458 -19.60 1.09 -24.94
C ALA A 458 -18.46 0.82 -25.93
N ALA A 459 -17.23 0.61 -25.44
CA ALA A 459 -16.10 0.24 -26.29
C ALA A 459 -16.29 -1.14 -26.95
N ARG A 460 -16.81 -2.13 -26.22
CA ARG A 460 -17.16 -3.47 -26.74
C ARG A 460 -18.20 -3.36 -27.88
N GLY A 461 -19.22 -2.52 -27.71
CA GLY A 461 -20.22 -2.24 -28.73
C GLY A 461 -19.62 -1.68 -30.02
N GLU A 462 -18.61 -0.80 -29.92
CA GLU A 462 -17.90 -0.28 -31.09
C GLU A 462 -17.00 -1.33 -31.77
N TRP A 463 -16.35 -2.22 -31.03
CA TRP A 463 -15.64 -3.36 -31.64
C TRP A 463 -16.62 -4.29 -32.38
N HIS A 464 -17.81 -4.57 -31.83
CA HIS A 464 -18.89 -5.28 -32.55
C HIS A 464 -19.44 -4.51 -33.76
N ARG A 465 -19.29 -3.19 -33.82
CA ARG A 465 -19.61 -2.41 -35.02
C ARG A 465 -18.52 -2.61 -36.07
N LEU A 466 -17.24 -2.51 -35.70
CA LEU A 466 -16.12 -2.68 -36.62
C LEU A 466 -16.01 -4.09 -37.22
N THR A 467 -16.33 -5.15 -36.48
CA THR A 467 -16.37 -6.52 -37.04
C THR A 467 -17.41 -6.69 -38.15
N ARG A 468 -18.52 -5.93 -38.09
CA ARG A 468 -19.62 -6.00 -39.07
C ARG A 468 -19.47 -5.00 -40.22
N ALA A 469 -19.01 -3.79 -39.92
CA ALA A 469 -19.04 -2.66 -40.87
C ALA A 469 -17.72 -2.42 -41.61
N SER A 470 -16.60 -3.05 -41.22
CA SER A 470 -15.31 -2.85 -41.90
C SER A 470 -15.12 -3.83 -43.05
N GLU A 471 -14.85 -3.32 -44.25
CA GLU A 471 -14.48 -4.10 -45.43
C GLU A 471 -13.07 -4.69 -45.35
N ALA A 472 -12.14 -4.03 -44.65
CA ALA A 472 -10.78 -4.51 -44.45
C ALA A 472 -10.74 -5.70 -43.47
N ALA A 473 -10.26 -6.87 -43.95
CA ALA A 473 -10.15 -8.10 -43.15
C ALA A 473 -9.35 -7.91 -41.85
N ARG A 474 -8.13 -7.36 -41.94
CA ARG A 474 -7.26 -7.02 -40.81
C ARG A 474 -7.98 -6.26 -39.69
N VAL A 475 -8.89 -5.34 -40.04
CA VAL A 475 -9.64 -4.56 -39.05
C VAL A 475 -10.71 -5.40 -38.36
N ARG A 476 -11.43 -6.26 -39.11
CA ARG A 476 -12.39 -7.22 -38.54
C ARG A 476 -11.69 -8.22 -37.62
N ASP A 477 -10.53 -8.71 -38.02
CA ASP A 477 -9.79 -9.73 -37.26
C ASP A 477 -9.20 -9.16 -35.96
N PHE A 478 -8.61 -7.96 -36.01
CA PHE A 478 -8.16 -7.24 -34.82
C PHE A 478 -9.33 -6.92 -33.87
N ALA A 479 -10.49 -6.52 -34.40
CA ALA A 479 -11.68 -6.26 -33.61
C ALA A 479 -12.22 -7.55 -32.96
N ARG A 480 -12.15 -8.71 -33.66
CA ARG A 480 -12.52 -10.02 -33.11
C ARG A 480 -11.58 -10.45 -31.99
N ASP A 481 -10.28 -10.20 -32.09
CA ASP A 481 -9.33 -10.38 -30.97
C ASP A 481 -9.72 -9.51 -29.76
N GLN A 482 -10.05 -8.22 -29.95
CA GLN A 482 -10.45 -7.36 -28.83
C GLN A 482 -11.73 -7.88 -28.14
N LEU A 483 -12.70 -8.39 -28.91
CA LEU A 483 -13.90 -9.03 -28.37
C LEU A 483 -13.57 -10.32 -27.60
N SER A 484 -12.72 -11.19 -28.13
CA SER A 484 -12.25 -12.39 -27.44
C SER A 484 -11.52 -12.07 -26.13
N ARG A 485 -10.78 -10.95 -26.06
CA ARG A 485 -10.19 -10.44 -24.82
C ARG A 485 -11.25 -9.99 -23.81
N PHE A 486 -12.32 -9.32 -24.23
CA PHE A 486 -13.45 -8.99 -23.35
C PHE A 486 -14.14 -10.26 -22.83
N GLU A 487 -14.42 -11.23 -23.70
CA GLU A 487 -14.99 -12.52 -23.30
C GLU A 487 -14.08 -13.27 -22.33
N THR A 488 -12.76 -13.25 -22.54
CA THR A 488 -11.78 -13.86 -21.63
C THR A 488 -11.77 -13.16 -20.28
N ALA A 489 -11.87 -11.83 -20.25
CA ALA A 489 -11.99 -11.06 -19.01
C ALA A 489 -13.29 -11.31 -18.24
N ASP A 490 -14.40 -11.61 -18.94
CA ASP A 490 -15.67 -12.00 -18.32
C ASP A 490 -15.68 -13.51 -17.92
N ARG A 491 -15.08 -14.40 -18.71
CA ARG A 491 -14.87 -15.82 -18.35
C ARG A 491 -13.93 -15.95 -17.16
N ALA A 492 -12.96 -15.05 -16.98
CA ALA A 492 -12.14 -14.97 -15.78
C ALA A 492 -12.92 -14.52 -14.52
N GLU A 493 -14.19 -14.11 -14.64
CA GLU A 493 -15.17 -13.96 -13.55
C GLU A 493 -16.18 -15.14 -13.49
N GLY A 494 -16.30 -15.93 -14.57
CA GLY A 494 -17.13 -17.15 -14.62
C GLY A 494 -16.41 -18.41 -14.11
N GLN A 495 -15.12 -18.55 -14.44
CA GLN A 495 -14.25 -19.69 -14.09
C GLN A 495 -13.20 -19.34 -13.02
N GLY A 496 -12.92 -18.05 -12.80
CA GLY A 496 -12.25 -17.53 -11.61
C GLY A 496 -13.19 -16.57 -10.88
N VAL A 497 -13.06 -16.41 -9.56
CA VAL A 497 -13.72 -15.37 -8.75
C VAL A 497 -15.25 -15.21 -8.96
N PRO A 498 -16.09 -15.77 -8.06
CA PRO A 498 -17.49 -15.36 -7.99
C PRO A 498 -17.53 -13.85 -7.80
N SER A 499 -18.33 -13.16 -8.62
CA SER A 499 -18.49 -11.70 -8.57
C SER A 499 -18.67 -11.21 -7.12
N ARG A 500 -18.41 -9.93 -6.83
CA ARG A 500 -18.67 -9.32 -5.51
C ARG A 500 -20.14 -9.44 -5.02
N ARG A 501 -21.06 -9.95 -5.85
CA ARG A 501 -22.41 -10.39 -5.49
C ARG A 501 -22.52 -11.76 -4.82
N ALA A 502 -21.54 -12.65 -5.00
CA ALA A 502 -21.45 -13.94 -4.31
C ALA A 502 -20.51 -13.90 -3.09
N ALA A 503 -19.77 -12.80 -2.91
CA ALA A 503 -19.27 -12.40 -1.58
C ALA A 503 -20.41 -12.14 -0.58
N ASP A 504 -21.68 -12.17 -1.00
CA ASP A 504 -22.87 -12.08 -0.16
C ASP A 504 -23.52 -13.44 0.15
N GLN A 505 -23.04 -14.54 -0.46
CA GLN A 505 -23.62 -15.88 -0.33
C GLN A 505 -22.68 -16.94 0.27
N SER A 506 -21.40 -16.63 0.50
CA SER A 506 -20.58 -17.46 1.40
C SER A 506 -21.20 -17.44 2.81
N PRO A 507 -21.38 -18.60 3.48
CA PRO A 507 -21.89 -18.65 4.85
C PRO A 507 -21.08 -17.68 5.75
N PRO A 508 -21.72 -16.94 6.67
CA PRO A 508 -21.02 -16.02 7.57
C PRO A 508 -19.82 -16.68 8.27
N GLN A 509 -19.96 -17.96 8.63
CA GLN A 509 -18.93 -18.78 9.22
C GLN A 509 -17.70 -18.95 8.31
N LEU A 510 -17.86 -19.16 6.99
CA LEU A 510 -16.72 -19.31 6.08
C LEU A 510 -15.92 -18.00 5.97
N LYS A 511 -16.60 -16.85 5.93
CA LYS A 511 -15.93 -15.54 5.92
C LYS A 511 -15.15 -15.31 7.22
N MET A 512 -15.73 -15.72 8.35
CA MET A 512 -15.11 -15.63 9.66
C MET A 512 -13.85 -16.51 9.75
N GLU A 513 -13.91 -17.76 9.31
CA GLU A 513 -12.74 -18.66 9.32
C GLU A 513 -11.65 -18.21 8.35
N LEU A 514 -11.99 -17.67 7.17
CA LEU A 514 -11.00 -17.08 6.27
C LEU A 514 -10.36 -15.80 6.84
N ALA A 515 -11.11 -14.99 7.60
CA ALA A 515 -10.55 -13.83 8.30
C ALA A 515 -9.74 -14.22 9.55
N ASN A 516 -10.06 -15.35 10.19
CA ASN A 516 -9.28 -15.96 11.26
C ASN A 516 -7.95 -16.51 10.73
N LEU A 517 -8.01 -17.25 9.62
CA LEU A 517 -6.84 -17.73 8.88
C LEU A 517 -5.97 -16.56 8.40
N SER A 518 -6.56 -15.49 7.85
CA SER A 518 -5.81 -14.28 7.46
C SER A 518 -5.06 -13.72 8.66
N ARG A 519 -5.72 -13.52 9.82
CA ARG A 519 -5.07 -13.04 11.06
C ARG A 519 -3.96 -13.96 11.59
N LEU A 520 -4.14 -15.29 11.52
CA LEU A 520 -3.11 -16.26 11.89
C LEU A 520 -1.87 -16.19 10.97
N LEU A 521 -2.06 -15.88 9.68
CA LEU A 521 -0.97 -15.77 8.70
C LEU A 521 -0.36 -14.36 8.64
N GLU A 522 -1.13 -13.31 8.97
CA GLU A 522 -0.76 -11.88 9.04
C GLU A 522 0.14 -11.51 10.23
N ILE A 523 0.53 -12.47 11.07
CA ILE A 523 1.56 -12.29 12.10
C ILE A 523 2.89 -12.02 11.41
N ASP A 524 3.17 -10.76 11.03
CA ASP A 524 4.34 -10.35 10.24
C ASP A 524 5.62 -10.18 11.09
N ASP A 525 5.60 -10.74 12.31
CA ASP A 525 6.66 -10.64 13.30
C ASP A 525 7.62 -11.84 13.20
N MET A 526 8.92 -11.54 13.13
CA MET A 526 9.98 -12.49 12.76
C MET A 526 10.72 -13.03 14.00
N ASN A 527 9.97 -13.28 15.08
CA ASN A 527 10.51 -13.88 16.30
C ASN A 527 10.56 -15.40 16.16
N ALA A 528 11.66 -16.01 16.62
CA ALA A 528 11.79 -17.47 16.68
C ALA A 528 10.83 -18.00 17.75
N MET A 529 9.71 -18.60 17.31
CA MET A 529 8.85 -19.40 18.19
C MET A 529 9.64 -20.59 18.71
N THR A 530 9.48 -20.94 19.98
CA THR A 530 10.01 -22.23 20.48
C THR A 530 9.26 -23.40 19.83
N ARG A 531 9.86 -24.60 19.76
CA ARG A 531 9.20 -25.80 19.20
C ARG A 531 7.76 -26.01 19.69
N PRO A 532 7.44 -25.89 20.99
CA PRO A 532 6.07 -26.08 21.47
C PRO A 532 5.11 -24.96 21.04
N GLU A 533 5.57 -23.72 20.96
CA GLU A 533 4.76 -22.59 20.47
C GLU A 533 4.49 -22.71 18.96
N PHE A 534 5.49 -23.15 18.19
CA PHE A 534 5.33 -23.43 16.77
C PHE A 534 4.34 -24.57 16.52
N GLU A 535 4.39 -25.66 17.29
CA GLU A 535 3.39 -26.74 17.18
C GLU A 535 1.97 -26.26 17.49
N ILE A 536 1.79 -25.34 18.43
CA ILE A 536 0.48 -24.75 18.76
C ILE A 536 0.01 -23.84 17.61
N TYR A 537 0.92 -23.06 17.03
CA TYR A 537 0.66 -22.23 15.85
C TYR A 537 0.26 -23.09 14.62
N GLU A 538 1.01 -24.13 14.31
CA GLU A 538 0.74 -25.07 13.23
C GLU A 538 -0.65 -25.72 13.39
N LYS A 539 -0.98 -26.19 14.60
CA LYS A 539 -2.30 -26.74 14.93
C LYS A 539 -3.41 -25.69 14.76
N ARG A 540 -3.21 -24.42 15.16
CA ARG A 540 -4.18 -23.32 14.94
C ARG A 540 -4.44 -23.09 13.44
N VAL A 541 -3.40 -23.10 12.60
CA VAL A 541 -3.54 -22.91 11.14
C VAL A 541 -4.25 -24.10 10.49
N GLU A 542 -3.85 -25.35 10.78
CA GLU A 542 -4.52 -26.54 10.23
C GLU A 542 -5.97 -26.70 10.68
N MET A 543 -6.31 -26.28 11.91
CA MET A 543 -7.70 -26.22 12.36
C MET A 543 -8.50 -25.17 11.59
N ALA A 544 -7.96 -23.96 11.38
CA ALA A 544 -8.64 -22.91 10.59
C ALA A 544 -8.83 -23.35 9.13
N LEU A 545 -7.82 -24.01 8.53
CA LEU A 545 -7.94 -24.62 7.21
C LEU A 545 -9.00 -25.71 7.17
N SER A 546 -8.99 -26.65 8.13
CA SER A 546 -9.97 -27.75 8.20
C SER A 546 -11.40 -27.27 8.41
N LYS A 547 -11.61 -26.22 9.22
CA LYS A 547 -12.93 -25.59 9.41
C LYS A 547 -13.39 -24.89 8.15
N ALA A 548 -12.52 -24.12 7.49
CA ALA A 548 -12.84 -23.47 6.22
C ALA A 548 -13.16 -24.51 5.13
N GLU A 549 -12.40 -25.61 5.01
CA GLU A 549 -12.64 -26.67 4.01
C GLU A 549 -14.05 -27.30 4.13
N ARG A 550 -14.52 -27.53 5.37
CA ARG A 550 -15.87 -28.07 5.64
C ARG A 550 -16.99 -27.08 5.30
N LEU A 551 -16.71 -25.79 5.35
CA LEU A 551 -17.66 -24.70 5.05
C LEU A 551 -17.60 -24.24 3.59
N VAL A 552 -16.60 -24.68 2.83
CA VAL A 552 -16.45 -24.42 1.39
C VAL A 552 -17.39 -25.33 0.60
N ALA A 553 -18.25 -24.71 -0.21
CA ALA A 553 -19.11 -25.41 -1.15
C ALA A 553 -18.27 -26.23 -2.16
N GLU A 554 -18.80 -27.37 -2.61
CA GLU A 554 -18.14 -28.32 -3.53
C GLU A 554 -17.46 -27.62 -4.72
N THR A 555 -18.16 -26.66 -5.34
CA THR A 555 -17.72 -25.88 -6.51
C THR A 555 -16.58 -24.88 -6.25
N ALA A 556 -16.16 -24.72 -4.99
CA ALA A 556 -15.07 -23.84 -4.57
C ALA A 556 -13.91 -24.59 -3.89
N ARG A 557 -13.98 -25.93 -3.76
CA ARG A 557 -12.94 -26.74 -3.12
C ARG A 557 -11.57 -26.62 -3.77
N ASP A 558 -11.48 -26.60 -5.10
CA ASP A 558 -10.17 -26.47 -5.78
C ASP A 558 -9.51 -25.11 -5.54
N ARG A 559 -10.30 -24.03 -5.50
CA ARG A 559 -9.79 -22.69 -5.12
C ARG A 559 -9.40 -22.64 -3.63
N PHE A 560 -10.11 -23.37 -2.78
CA PHE A 560 -9.71 -23.48 -1.37
C PHE A 560 -8.42 -24.30 -1.20
N ARG A 561 -8.20 -25.36 -2.00
CA ARG A 561 -6.94 -26.12 -2.03
C ARG A 561 -5.75 -25.24 -2.41
N GLU A 562 -5.90 -24.28 -3.31
CA GLU A 562 -4.86 -23.28 -3.61
C GLU A 562 -4.54 -22.41 -2.38
N ILE A 563 -5.57 -21.93 -1.67
CA ILE A 563 -5.42 -21.13 -0.44
C ILE A 563 -4.76 -21.96 0.68
N ALA A 564 -5.19 -23.21 0.87
CA ALA A 564 -4.63 -24.13 1.86
C ALA A 564 -3.16 -24.48 1.55
N THR A 565 -2.83 -24.69 0.27
CA THR A 565 -1.43 -24.90 -0.16
C THR A 565 -0.57 -23.68 0.13
N ALA A 566 -1.06 -22.46 -0.14
CA ALA A 566 -0.34 -21.22 0.18
C ALA A 566 -0.17 -21.00 1.69
N ALA A 567 -1.18 -21.31 2.50
CA ALA A 567 -1.11 -21.25 3.96
C ALA A 567 -0.11 -22.28 4.53
N ARG A 568 -0.11 -23.51 4.02
CA ARG A 568 0.84 -24.56 4.42
C ARG A 568 2.27 -24.22 4.05
N ALA A 569 2.52 -23.67 2.85
CA ALA A 569 3.84 -23.18 2.47
C ALA A 569 4.35 -22.06 3.40
N HIS A 570 3.46 -21.20 3.91
CA HIS A 570 3.79 -20.16 4.89
C HIS A 570 4.10 -20.73 6.28
N VAL A 571 3.43 -21.81 6.70
CA VAL A 571 3.78 -22.55 7.92
C VAL A 571 5.13 -23.27 7.77
N GLU A 572 5.42 -23.86 6.60
CA GLU A 572 6.66 -24.60 6.39
C GLU A 572 7.90 -23.70 6.39
N VAL A 573 7.83 -22.53 5.74
CA VAL A 573 8.90 -21.51 5.83
C VAL A 573 9.17 -21.11 7.29
N ARG A 574 8.13 -21.04 8.14
CA ARG A 574 8.30 -20.77 9.57
C ARG A 574 8.87 -21.96 10.34
N ARG A 575 8.60 -23.19 9.91
CA ARG A 575 9.23 -24.40 10.47
C ARG A 575 10.73 -24.32 10.24
N GLU A 576 11.16 -24.15 8.98
CA GLU A 576 12.57 -24.03 8.59
C GLU A 576 13.31 -22.97 9.43
N MET A 577 12.73 -21.76 9.54
CA MET A 577 13.30 -20.67 10.34
C MET A 577 13.42 -20.98 11.84
N MET A 578 12.45 -21.69 12.43
CA MET A 578 12.51 -22.10 13.83
C MET A 578 13.56 -23.21 14.04
N GLU A 579 13.72 -24.12 13.08
CA GLU A 579 14.78 -25.13 13.14
C GLU A 579 16.19 -24.54 12.97
N GLU A 580 16.35 -23.50 12.15
CA GLU A 580 17.60 -22.73 12.06
C GLU A 580 17.92 -22.03 13.39
N ALA A 581 16.93 -21.38 14.01
CA ALA A 581 17.10 -20.71 15.31
C ALA A 581 17.48 -21.67 16.45
N GLU A 582 17.01 -22.92 16.42
CA GLU A 582 17.46 -23.98 17.35
C GLU A 582 18.91 -24.43 17.08
N ARG A 583 19.30 -24.58 15.81
CA ARG A 583 20.67 -24.98 15.42
C ARG A 583 21.72 -23.93 15.82
N ASP A 584 21.36 -22.65 15.75
CA ASP A 584 22.24 -21.53 16.12
C ASP A 584 22.35 -21.30 17.64
N GLY A 585 21.68 -22.11 18.47
CA GLY A 585 21.82 -22.08 19.93
C GLY A 585 21.28 -20.80 20.59
N ALA A 586 20.29 -20.15 19.98
CA ALA A 586 19.66 -18.96 20.54
C ALA A 586 19.05 -19.25 21.93
N PRO A 587 19.36 -18.47 22.98
CA PRO A 587 18.81 -18.73 24.31
C PRO A 587 17.28 -18.58 24.32
N ALA A 588 16.57 -19.65 24.70
CA ALA A 588 15.11 -19.73 24.80
C ALA A 588 14.53 -18.93 25.99
N ALA A 589 15.05 -17.73 26.25
CA ALA A 589 14.72 -16.88 27.37
C ALA A 589 14.64 -15.40 26.95
N ARG A 590 13.59 -15.05 26.19
CA ARG A 590 13.08 -13.68 26.06
C ARG A 590 11.57 -13.67 26.24
N ASP A 591 11.10 -12.58 26.84
CA ASP A 591 9.80 -12.43 27.48
C ASP A 591 8.56 -12.92 26.70
N ARG A 592 7.59 -13.47 27.44
CA ARG A 592 6.18 -13.70 27.04
C ARG A 592 5.40 -12.42 26.65
N ALA A 593 6.11 -11.33 26.33
CA ALA A 593 5.55 -10.01 26.05
C ALA A 593 5.25 -9.76 24.56
N ALA A 594 5.67 -10.66 23.65
CA ALA A 594 5.43 -10.56 22.21
C ALA A 594 4.02 -11.02 21.77
N LEU A 595 3.23 -11.59 22.70
CA LEU A 595 1.83 -11.95 22.47
C LEU A 595 0.96 -10.68 22.41
N THR A 596 0.05 -10.60 21.43
CA THR A 596 -0.93 -9.51 21.39
C THR A 596 -1.80 -9.51 22.65
N ALA A 597 -2.50 -8.40 22.95
CA ALA A 597 -3.41 -8.37 24.09
C ALA A 597 -4.49 -9.48 24.01
N ASP A 598 -4.90 -9.88 22.81
CA ASP A 598 -5.83 -10.97 22.59
C ASP A 598 -5.16 -12.36 22.71
N ASP A 599 -3.94 -12.55 22.21
CA ASP A 599 -3.21 -13.82 22.41
C ASP A 599 -2.85 -14.03 23.89
N ARG A 600 -2.51 -12.98 24.63
CA ARG A 600 -2.33 -13.03 26.08
C ARG A 600 -3.62 -13.40 26.81
N ARG A 601 -4.75 -12.76 26.47
CA ARG A 601 -6.07 -13.12 27.01
C ARG A 601 -6.46 -14.54 26.67
N TRP A 602 -6.12 -15.00 25.47
CA TRP A 602 -6.31 -16.38 25.05
C TRP A 602 -5.49 -17.35 25.89
N GLU A 603 -4.20 -17.11 26.10
CA GLU A 603 -3.35 -17.94 26.97
C GLU A 603 -3.81 -17.90 28.43
N GLU A 604 -4.11 -16.72 28.97
CA GLU A 604 -4.64 -16.54 30.33
C GLU A 604 -6.01 -17.21 30.51
N ALA A 605 -6.83 -17.33 29.46
CA ALA A 605 -8.05 -18.12 29.47
C ALA A 605 -7.78 -19.64 29.31
N VAL A 606 -6.90 -20.05 28.41
CA VAL A 606 -6.56 -21.46 28.17
C VAL A 606 -5.91 -22.07 29.42
N ALA A 607 -5.07 -21.32 30.13
CA ALA A 607 -4.47 -21.72 31.39
C ALA A 607 -5.50 -21.86 32.54
N ARG A 608 -6.58 -21.05 32.54
CA ARG A 608 -7.62 -21.07 33.59
C ARG A 608 -8.76 -22.06 33.32
N HIS A 609 -9.16 -22.25 32.07
CA HIS A 609 -10.37 -23.01 31.71
C HIS A 609 -10.10 -24.26 30.86
N GLY A 610 -8.87 -24.42 30.34
CA GLY A 610 -8.47 -25.50 29.44
C GLY A 610 -8.86 -25.24 27.98
N LEU A 611 -7.94 -25.58 27.06
CA LEU A 611 -8.03 -25.23 25.62
C LEU A 611 -9.42 -25.51 25.01
N LYS A 612 -9.92 -26.74 25.15
CA LYS A 612 -11.20 -27.19 24.59
C LYS A 612 -12.40 -26.37 25.11
N THR A 613 -12.35 -25.90 26.36
CA THR A 613 -13.40 -25.05 26.96
C THR A 613 -13.39 -23.67 26.33
N VAL A 614 -12.18 -23.11 26.13
CA VAL A 614 -11.97 -21.77 25.56
C VAL A 614 -12.33 -21.74 24.08
N GLU A 615 -11.94 -22.77 23.31
CA GLU A 615 -12.31 -22.92 21.89
C GLU A 615 -13.83 -22.89 21.69
N VAL A 616 -14.56 -23.70 22.46
CA VAL A 616 -16.03 -23.79 22.40
C VAL A 616 -16.71 -22.51 22.88
N ALA A 617 -16.14 -21.83 23.88
CA ALA A 617 -16.66 -20.55 24.37
C ALA A 617 -16.49 -19.43 23.33
N ASN A 618 -15.28 -19.31 22.77
CA ASN A 618 -14.94 -18.25 21.82
C ASN A 618 -15.72 -18.41 20.49
N GLU A 619 -15.93 -19.63 20.01
CA GLU A 619 -16.76 -19.88 18.83
C GLU A 619 -18.20 -19.35 19.01
N ALA A 620 -18.80 -19.56 20.20
CA ALA A 620 -20.13 -19.05 20.50
C ALA A 620 -20.16 -17.51 20.66
N MET A 621 -19.16 -16.93 21.34
CA MET A 621 -19.12 -15.49 21.60
C MET A 621 -18.82 -14.65 20.35
N LEU A 622 -17.97 -15.14 19.44
CA LEU A 622 -17.73 -14.49 18.14
C LEU A 622 -19.02 -14.36 17.31
N ALA A 623 -19.89 -15.37 17.36
CA ALA A 623 -21.19 -15.32 16.69
C ALA A 623 -22.14 -14.29 17.34
N VAL A 624 -22.18 -14.22 18.68
CA VAL A 624 -22.94 -13.20 19.42
C VAL A 624 -22.48 -11.78 19.08
N GLU A 625 -21.16 -11.52 19.11
CA GLU A 625 -20.61 -10.20 18.77
C GLU A 625 -20.86 -9.80 17.31
N TYR A 626 -20.76 -10.75 16.37
CA TYR A 626 -21.04 -10.52 14.95
C TYR A 626 -22.46 -9.97 14.72
N TYR A 627 -23.48 -10.58 15.34
CA TYR A 627 -24.85 -10.10 15.20
C TYR A 627 -25.06 -8.75 15.91
N ARG A 628 -24.49 -8.53 17.11
CA ARG A 628 -24.55 -7.22 17.79
C ARG A 628 -23.97 -6.10 16.94
N GLN A 629 -22.82 -6.32 16.29
CA GLN A 629 -22.20 -5.34 15.39
C GLN A 629 -23.07 -5.04 14.17
N ARG A 630 -23.68 -6.06 13.54
CA ARG A 630 -24.59 -5.86 12.40
C ARG A 630 -25.89 -5.16 12.79
N ILE A 631 -26.47 -5.45 13.97
CA ILE A 631 -27.64 -4.72 14.48
C ILE A 631 -27.30 -3.24 14.65
N ALA A 632 -26.16 -2.92 15.26
CA ALA A 632 -25.73 -1.53 15.42
C ALA A 632 -25.51 -0.79 14.08
N LEU A 633 -25.08 -1.50 13.03
CA LEU A 633 -24.97 -0.96 11.66
C LEU A 633 -26.34 -0.79 10.97
N ALA A 634 -27.25 -1.75 11.16
CA ALA A 634 -28.60 -1.70 10.60
C ALA A 634 -29.46 -0.59 11.24
N ASP A 635 -29.37 -0.43 12.57
CA ASP A 635 -30.05 0.65 13.30
C ASP A 635 -29.56 2.04 12.89
N ARG A 636 -28.27 2.19 12.53
CA ARG A 636 -27.72 3.41 11.93
C ARG A 636 -28.01 3.57 10.42
N ARG A 637 -28.69 2.60 9.81
CA ARG A 637 -28.99 2.52 8.36
C ARG A 637 -27.74 2.52 7.46
N GLU A 638 -26.62 2.03 7.99
CA GLU A 638 -25.36 1.85 7.25
C GLU A 638 -25.36 0.58 6.38
N ILE A 639 -26.24 -0.38 6.70
CA ILE A 639 -26.51 -1.60 5.93
C ILE A 639 -28.03 -1.77 5.72
N ALA A 640 -28.42 -2.49 4.67
CA ALA A 640 -29.82 -2.69 4.26
C ALA A 640 -30.49 -3.92 4.90
N ASP A 641 -29.88 -4.50 5.92
CA ASP A 641 -30.37 -5.70 6.60
C ASP A 641 -31.56 -5.40 7.52
N ASP A 642 -32.47 -6.38 7.67
CA ASP A 642 -33.54 -6.28 8.66
C ASP A 642 -32.99 -6.48 10.08
N ALA A 643 -32.98 -5.39 10.86
CA ALA A 643 -32.56 -5.39 12.25
C ALA A 643 -33.37 -6.36 13.13
N ASN A 644 -34.62 -6.67 12.79
CA ASN A 644 -35.44 -7.61 13.55
C ASN A 644 -35.05 -9.06 13.26
N ALA A 645 -34.77 -9.41 12.00
CA ALA A 645 -34.20 -10.71 11.65
C ALA A 645 -32.82 -10.93 12.29
N LEU A 646 -31.97 -9.90 12.31
CA LEU A 646 -30.67 -9.96 12.98
C LEU A 646 -30.79 -10.12 14.50
N ARG A 647 -31.78 -9.47 15.15
CA ARG A 647 -32.08 -9.65 16.58
C ARG A 647 -32.55 -11.07 16.91
N ALA A 648 -33.34 -11.69 16.02
CA ALA A 648 -33.74 -13.09 16.18
C ALA A 648 -32.52 -14.02 16.12
N SER A 649 -31.63 -13.85 15.14
CA SER A 649 -30.39 -14.63 15.05
C SER A 649 -29.44 -14.41 16.24
N LEU A 650 -29.34 -13.17 16.76
CA LEU A 650 -28.59 -12.89 17.99
C LEU A 650 -29.15 -13.69 19.19
N ASN A 651 -30.48 -13.74 19.35
CA ASN A 651 -31.12 -14.49 20.43
C ASN A 651 -30.86 -16.00 20.33
N ASP A 652 -30.78 -16.55 19.11
CA ASP A 652 -30.42 -17.95 18.88
C ASP A 652 -28.96 -18.27 19.23
N GLU A 653 -28.01 -17.36 18.94
CA GLU A 653 -26.60 -17.50 19.34
C GLU A 653 -26.43 -17.32 20.86
N LEU A 654 -27.10 -16.33 21.47
CA LEU A 654 -27.14 -16.17 22.93
C LEU A 654 -27.71 -17.41 23.62
N THR A 655 -28.73 -18.05 23.05
CA THR A 655 -29.29 -19.31 23.56
C THR A 655 -28.30 -20.48 23.43
N ARG A 656 -27.47 -20.51 22.37
CA ARG A 656 -26.40 -21.51 22.22
C ARG A 656 -25.27 -21.30 23.24
N ALA A 657 -24.77 -20.07 23.36
CA ALA A 657 -23.80 -19.69 24.37
C ALA A 657 -24.32 -20.02 25.78
N ALA A 658 -25.57 -19.67 26.08
CA ALA A 658 -26.20 -19.96 27.36
C ALA A 658 -26.26 -21.45 27.70
N LYS A 659 -26.57 -22.32 26.72
CA LYS A 659 -26.53 -23.78 26.91
C LYS A 659 -25.13 -24.29 27.23
N LEU A 660 -24.08 -23.70 26.65
CA LEU A 660 -22.68 -24.04 26.97
C LEU A 660 -22.31 -23.60 28.40
N GLY A 661 -22.70 -22.39 28.82
CA GLY A 661 -22.56 -21.94 30.21
C GLY A 661 -23.31 -22.84 31.19
N ALA A 662 -24.57 -23.15 30.89
CA ALA A 662 -25.40 -24.09 31.66
C ALA A 662 -24.75 -25.46 31.79
N ALA A 663 -24.20 -26.01 30.70
CA ALA A 663 -23.47 -27.28 30.66
C ALA A 663 -22.09 -27.26 31.35
N GLY A 664 -21.66 -26.13 31.92
CA GLY A 664 -20.43 -26.03 32.73
C GLY A 664 -19.24 -25.38 32.04
N ASN A 665 -19.42 -24.72 30.89
CA ASN A 665 -18.34 -23.91 30.29
C ASN A 665 -18.05 -22.71 31.20
N SER A 666 -16.90 -22.75 31.88
CA SER A 666 -16.53 -21.76 32.90
C SER A 666 -16.16 -20.39 32.31
N LEU A 667 -15.59 -20.33 31.10
CA LEU A 667 -15.29 -19.07 30.43
C LEU A 667 -16.58 -18.34 30.00
N ILE A 668 -17.58 -19.06 29.49
CA ILE A 668 -18.89 -18.46 29.20
C ILE A 668 -19.55 -17.89 30.45
N ARG A 669 -19.41 -18.55 31.61
CA ARG A 669 -19.92 -18.02 32.89
C ARG A 669 -19.15 -16.78 33.36
N GLU A 670 -17.85 -16.72 33.17
CA GLU A 670 -17.02 -15.52 33.45
C GLU A 670 -17.42 -14.33 32.56
N ILE A 671 -17.61 -14.55 31.26
CA ILE A 671 -18.07 -13.50 30.32
C ILE A 671 -19.47 -13.00 30.71
N ALA A 672 -20.35 -13.87 31.20
CA ALA A 672 -21.68 -13.52 31.69
C ALA A 672 -21.68 -12.74 33.02
N GLU A 673 -20.54 -12.53 33.68
CA GLU A 673 -20.48 -11.61 34.83
C GLU A 673 -20.63 -10.15 34.38
N VAL A 674 -20.14 -9.83 33.17
CA VAL A 674 -20.18 -8.49 32.55
C VAL A 674 -21.22 -8.37 31.43
N ASP A 675 -21.61 -9.47 30.77
CA ASP A 675 -22.62 -9.50 29.72
C ASP A 675 -24.02 -9.82 30.28
N VAL A 676 -24.84 -8.78 30.45
CA VAL A 676 -26.19 -8.89 31.04
C VAL A 676 -27.15 -9.75 30.20
N GLU A 677 -27.07 -9.70 28.87
CA GLU A 677 -27.93 -10.49 27.99
C GLU A 677 -27.58 -11.98 28.10
N LEU A 678 -26.28 -12.30 28.07
CA LEU A 678 -25.78 -13.66 28.24
C LEU A 678 -26.08 -14.21 29.65
N LYS A 679 -25.98 -13.38 30.69
CA LYS A 679 -26.33 -13.73 32.07
C LYS A 679 -27.80 -14.14 32.21
N SER A 680 -28.70 -13.33 31.63
CA SER A 680 -30.13 -13.64 31.60
C SER A 680 -30.42 -14.92 30.82
N ALA A 681 -29.75 -15.14 29.68
CA ALA A 681 -29.89 -16.36 28.89
C ALA A 681 -29.39 -17.61 29.62
N ILE A 682 -28.25 -17.55 30.34
CA ILE A 682 -27.74 -18.65 31.17
C ILE A 682 -28.70 -18.97 32.30
N ALA A 683 -29.25 -17.97 33.00
CA ALA A 683 -30.23 -18.20 34.06
C ALA A 683 -31.50 -18.91 33.54
N ALA A 684 -31.98 -18.54 32.35
CA ALA A 684 -33.09 -19.23 31.69
C ALA A 684 -32.74 -20.69 31.31
N ALA A 685 -31.51 -20.93 30.83
CA ALA A 685 -31.03 -22.27 30.49
C ALA A 685 -30.83 -23.17 31.72
N ASP A 686 -30.28 -22.64 32.82
CA ASP A 686 -30.16 -23.35 34.10
C ASP A 686 -31.55 -23.67 34.69
N HIS A 687 -32.53 -22.76 34.64
CA HIS A 687 -33.91 -23.06 35.07
C HIS A 687 -34.61 -24.14 34.23
N LEU A 688 -34.36 -24.21 32.93
CA LEU A 688 -34.86 -25.30 32.06
C LEU A 688 -34.21 -26.64 32.40
N ARG A 689 -32.92 -26.62 32.77
CA ARG A 689 -32.15 -27.79 33.21
C ARG A 689 -32.59 -28.28 34.60
N ASP A 690 -32.86 -27.39 35.54
CA ASP A 690 -33.36 -27.77 36.87
C ASP A 690 -34.77 -28.38 36.80
N ARG A 691 -35.65 -27.84 35.94
CA ARG A 691 -36.98 -28.43 35.68
C ARG A 691 -36.91 -29.83 35.07
N SER A 692 -35.89 -30.13 34.27
CA SER A 692 -35.66 -31.47 33.72
C SER A 692 -34.90 -32.39 34.70
N GLY A 693 -34.11 -31.84 35.63
CA GLY A 693 -33.48 -32.58 36.72
C GLY A 693 -34.44 -32.98 37.86
N HIS A 694 -35.46 -32.16 38.16
CA HIS A 694 -36.42 -32.44 39.23
C HIS A 694 -37.47 -33.51 38.89
N GLY A 695 -37.57 -33.93 37.62
CA GLY A 695 -38.45 -35.03 37.20
C GLY A 695 -37.93 -36.45 37.52
N GLY A 696 -36.66 -36.59 37.91
CA GLY A 696 -36.01 -37.90 38.10
C GLY A 696 -35.95 -38.42 39.54
N ARG A 697 -36.64 -37.78 40.51
CA ARG A 697 -36.48 -38.08 41.95
C ARG A 697 -37.79 -38.14 42.76
N ARG A 698 -38.88 -38.57 42.13
CA ARG A 698 -40.02 -39.26 42.77
C ARG A 698 -40.48 -40.38 41.83
N ASP A 699 -41.02 -41.45 42.41
CA ASP A 699 -41.60 -42.62 41.72
C ASP A 699 -40.63 -43.75 41.30
N GLN A 700 -39.77 -44.16 42.22
CA GLN A 700 -39.59 -45.60 42.50
C GLN A 700 -40.09 -45.93 43.91
N ALA A 701 -41.41 -46.02 44.05
CA ALA A 701 -42.05 -46.67 45.19
C ALA A 701 -43.28 -47.47 44.73
N THR A 702 -43.14 -48.79 44.79
CA THR A 702 -44.20 -49.81 44.87
C THR A 702 -45.13 -50.09 43.66
N ARG A 703 -45.21 -51.41 43.39
CA ARG A 703 -46.28 -52.17 42.69
C ARG A 703 -46.27 -52.06 41.15
N SER A 704 -45.84 -53.07 40.39
CA SER A 704 -46.22 -54.50 40.39
C SER A 704 -47.72 -54.72 40.15
N SER A 705 -48.13 -54.93 38.89
CA SER A 705 -49.26 -55.77 38.48
C SER A 705 -49.48 -55.81 36.94
N THR A 706 -49.07 -56.92 36.31
CA THR A 706 -49.98 -57.80 35.53
C THR A 706 -50.57 -57.37 34.15
N LEU A 707 -49.96 -57.94 33.10
CA LEU A 707 -50.56 -58.64 31.91
C LEU A 707 -51.21 -57.91 30.70
N MET A 708 -51.10 -58.64 29.57
CA MET A 708 -51.81 -58.57 28.26
C MET A 708 -51.44 -57.41 27.33
N HIS A 709 -51.25 -57.59 26.00
CA HIS A 709 -51.22 -58.78 25.11
C HIS A 709 -50.36 -58.44 23.85
N GLU A 710 -49.73 -59.45 23.23
CA GLU A 710 -49.40 -59.67 21.78
C GLU A 710 -49.19 -58.50 20.77
N THR A 711 -48.37 -58.60 19.71
CA THR A 711 -47.52 -59.68 19.15
C THR A 711 -46.39 -59.10 18.28
N GLU A 712 -45.27 -59.86 18.17
CA GLU A 712 -44.41 -60.12 16.98
C GLU A 712 -44.03 -59.01 15.96
N SER A 713 -42.81 -58.95 15.37
CA SER A 713 -41.73 -59.95 15.34
C SER A 713 -40.33 -59.39 15.04
N GLU A 714 -39.34 -60.29 15.16
CA GLU A 714 -38.00 -60.27 14.53
C GLU A 714 -36.96 -59.19 14.93
N ARG A 715 -36.23 -59.48 16.02
CA ARG A 715 -34.75 -59.51 16.03
C ARG A 715 -34.26 -60.63 16.95
N LEU A 716 -33.06 -61.15 16.66
CA LEU A 716 -32.09 -61.97 17.44
C LEU A 716 -31.49 -63.03 16.48
N ALA A 717 -30.26 -63.53 16.58
CA ALA A 717 -29.01 -63.17 17.28
C ALA A 717 -27.91 -64.11 16.69
N ASP A 718 -26.70 -64.36 17.21
CA ASP A 718 -25.98 -63.87 18.39
C ASP A 718 -24.44 -64.02 18.18
N ARG A 719 -23.68 -63.59 19.19
CA ARG A 719 -22.27 -63.88 19.51
C ARG A 719 -22.11 -65.34 20.06
N PRO A 720 -21.00 -65.83 20.68
CA PRO A 720 -19.78 -65.15 21.14
C PRO A 720 -18.40 -65.87 21.03
N GLU A 721 -17.38 -65.15 21.52
CA GLU A 721 -16.09 -65.46 22.20
C GLU A 721 -15.76 -66.95 22.51
N ASP A 722 -14.51 -67.46 22.54
CA ASP A 722 -13.33 -67.01 23.32
C ASP A 722 -12.05 -67.89 23.04
N HIS A 723 -10.91 -67.56 23.68
CA HIS A 723 -9.77 -68.42 24.12
C HIS A 723 -8.55 -68.78 23.22
N THR A 724 -7.48 -67.97 23.38
CA THR A 724 -6.04 -68.27 23.71
C THR A 724 -5.22 -69.49 23.19
N LYS A 725 -3.89 -69.23 23.03
CA LYS A 725 -2.66 -70.09 23.09
C LYS A 725 -2.17 -70.88 21.85
N GLY A 726 -0.87 -70.70 21.52
CA GLY A 726 0.05 -71.86 21.37
C GLY A 726 1.07 -71.93 20.21
N LYS A 727 2.32 -71.47 20.45
CA LYS A 727 3.65 -72.08 20.12
C LYS A 727 4.04 -72.66 18.72
N ASN A 728 5.32 -72.40 18.37
CA ASN A 728 6.29 -73.23 17.59
C ASN A 728 6.07 -73.41 16.06
N ALA A 729 7.08 -73.67 15.19
CA ALA A 729 8.55 -73.51 15.21
C ALA A 729 9.15 -73.74 13.79
N GLY A 730 10.43 -73.39 13.56
CA GLY A 730 11.27 -73.80 12.40
C GLY A 730 11.85 -72.60 11.60
N ASP A 731 13.14 -72.21 11.57
CA ASP A 731 14.43 -72.93 11.38
C ASP A 731 14.63 -73.35 9.89
N MET A 732 15.74 -73.14 9.17
CA MET A 732 17.17 -72.87 9.46
C MET A 732 17.88 -72.04 8.35
N GLN A 733 19.00 -71.33 8.69
CA GLN A 733 20.31 -71.22 7.98
C GLN A 733 20.38 -70.85 6.47
N HIS A 734 21.41 -70.25 5.84
CA HIS A 734 22.76 -69.70 6.14
C HIS A 734 23.19 -68.84 4.89
N SER A 735 24.30 -68.10 4.75
CA SER A 735 25.44 -67.69 5.61
C SER A 735 26.20 -66.50 4.95
N SER A 736 26.79 -65.60 5.77
CA SER A 736 27.85 -64.61 5.41
C SER A 736 29.24 -65.32 5.31
N PRO A 737 30.44 -64.68 5.05
CA PRO A 737 30.86 -63.26 5.13
C PRO A 737 31.66 -62.77 3.86
N ASN A 738 32.37 -61.64 3.74
CA ASN A 738 33.21 -60.80 4.64
C ASN A 738 33.30 -59.36 4.06
N ARG A 739 33.16 -58.29 4.86
CA ARG A 739 34.23 -57.47 5.51
C ARG A 739 35.05 -56.51 4.61
N GLU A 740 34.97 -55.23 4.99
CA GLU A 740 36.06 -54.23 5.19
C GLU A 740 36.78 -53.72 3.90
N ASP A 741 37.21 -52.45 3.76
CA ASP A 741 37.60 -51.46 4.79
C ASP A 741 37.52 -49.97 4.35
N VAL A 742 37.64 -49.05 5.32
CA VAL A 742 37.49 -47.57 5.26
C VAL A 742 38.29 -46.94 6.43
N PRO A 743 38.96 -45.74 6.42
CA PRO A 743 38.81 -44.52 5.56
C PRO A 743 40.15 -43.82 5.12
N ARG A 744 40.08 -42.61 4.47
CA ARG A 744 40.67 -41.29 4.93
C ARG A 744 41.14 -40.29 3.84
N GLN A 745 40.93 -38.99 4.10
CA GLN A 745 41.63 -37.84 3.47
C GLN A 745 43.04 -37.63 4.10
N PRO A 746 43.90 -36.75 3.54
CA PRO A 746 43.95 -35.35 4.04
C PRO A 746 44.30 -34.26 2.99
N SER A 747 44.07 -32.99 3.36
CA SER A 747 44.66 -31.75 2.77
C SER A 747 46.05 -31.44 3.43
N PRO A 748 46.76 -30.27 3.30
CA PRO A 748 46.46 -28.97 2.63
C PRO A 748 47.71 -28.25 1.98
N ARG A 749 47.62 -26.90 1.81
CA ARG A 749 48.68 -25.84 1.59
C ARG A 749 48.91 -25.37 0.14
N ARG A 750 49.37 -24.12 -0.14
CA ARG A 750 49.18 -22.75 0.44
C ARG A 750 49.87 -21.71 -0.50
N ASN A 751 49.68 -20.42 -0.21
CA ASN A 751 50.35 -19.22 -0.80
C ASN A 751 49.88 -18.82 -2.21
N ALA A 752 49.98 -17.56 -2.68
CA ALA A 752 49.95 -16.19 -2.13
C ALA A 752 50.51 -15.27 -3.23
N ASP A 753 49.88 -14.13 -3.51
CA ASP A 753 50.56 -12.85 -3.80
C ASP A 753 49.55 -11.69 -3.95
N GLU A 754 50.05 -10.46 -3.89
CA GLU A 754 49.32 -9.32 -3.29
C GLU A 754 49.37 -8.01 -4.11
N HIS A 755 48.40 -7.12 -3.81
CA HIS A 755 48.47 -5.64 -3.91
C HIS A 755 48.22 -4.85 -5.22
N ILE A 756 47.85 -3.57 -4.97
CA ILE A 756 47.68 -2.40 -5.87
C ILE A 756 46.33 -2.41 -6.67
N ARG A 757 45.39 -1.46 -6.52
CA ARG A 757 45.37 -0.11 -5.90
C ARG A 757 43.97 0.26 -5.35
N ARG A 758 43.91 1.18 -4.37
CA ARG A 758 42.70 1.90 -3.94
C ARG A 758 42.43 3.12 -4.84
N ASP A 759 41.15 3.49 -5.02
CA ASP A 759 40.52 4.71 -4.45
C ASP A 759 39.28 5.16 -5.25
N GLY A 760 38.29 5.73 -4.55
CA GLY A 760 37.28 6.62 -5.16
C GLY A 760 35.87 6.05 -5.39
N ASP A 761 35.15 5.69 -4.32
CA ASP A 761 33.71 5.43 -4.40
C ASP A 761 32.98 6.09 -3.21
N ASP A 762 32.51 7.32 -3.42
CA ASP A 762 31.70 8.06 -2.45
C ASP A 762 30.91 9.18 -3.16
N HIS A 763 29.62 8.93 -3.47
CA HIS A 763 28.50 9.90 -3.48
C HIS A 763 27.24 9.34 -4.19
N ASP A 764 26.34 8.71 -3.44
CA ASP A 764 24.89 8.68 -3.75
C ASP A 764 24.07 8.27 -2.50
N ARG A 765 23.60 9.24 -1.69
CA ARG A 765 22.62 9.05 -0.58
C ARG A 765 21.77 10.29 -0.31
#